data_AF-A0A2T0RY87-F1
#
_entry.id   AF-A0A2T0RY87-F1
#
_cell.length_a   1.000
_cell.length_b   1.000
_cell.length_c   1.000
_cell.angle_alpha   90.00
_cell.angle_beta   90.00
_cell.angle_gamma   90.00
#
_symmetry.space_group_name_H-M   'P 1'
#
loop_
_entity.id
_entity.type
_entity.pdbx_description
1 polymer ?
#
loop_
_entity_poly.entity_id
_entity_poly.type
_entity_poly.pdbx_seq_one_letter_code
_entity_poly.pdbx_strand_id
1 'polypeptide(L)'
;MNVAVCPSCSASLLPGARFCSSCGARVALSSVARSRFMTVLFCDLGGSTRLTDTLGNEAMYEVITRYHAICNAVTAEYGGFVAKYMGDGMLAYFGYPQAMKNSAAPAVGAALEIIGRAGDIALPGGGAVSASAGVATGWMVVGDAHAGMAAAEALAVGGTVNLAARLQQTAEAGQVAVSGETGRRLEASQFALSPLGARNLRGFGKQVEVWLASRSEGSDLQRSFVGRRQKRAQLRSLWRAAREGHAAAVEISAPGGYGKTALAQVFLNESVDEGDVLMLRCEAHRGEQSFAPFRTLVRSLAGLDMAETPAAQRVLLDERAPDGGETGLALLCDLEEAQPAPVVRTELIFRALLALLDTVLREGPKVLFVEDAHWIDRDSARLIAALCVQCSDLPLLALITRRPEGTELDFEGLIPMPLDRIRLESAAELLNELDPDGAIDPQARDEIVERAQGVPLFLEHIAKAILERDSSGTGRPDTIPPTLIEALVERFDHVGDARELVEAAAVLGAEVRVDVLAAMIGRDQSEVSERITRLVRRGLFVPGGEGAVSFDHALIRDAVMQTLLRNRLTKLHETALAAYQAVAPERLENSPVTAATHLLGAGQVVAGIPRLLQAAQRSVTLGELAEAQRLLEWADRSLADVPEGPERDGLEMMVKFTLGLAMVQQRGFSDASVGEAYNRALELCLERGERGEAEFQIAWGIWAHYQVCNDVKRVEELTRRMVEIARDDPSLEVLAASAQSLIMCTQGRLEEQHALAKKVRTLYIPHLHRDQAAFYSQDSLELSLLFQVHGRFIAGDYQGWQDALREALDHEAFLEKPFLEPYIRIYSHAPFTYALSEEPSRPQLEAATALAGELGQPFWVIAGNLWLAQDKLRNSGPQAALADFEAAIAGMDGIGLRLGRAYHLASLAYCRARNGKPAGAEEAISDSLSMLDQGADLIYSAEVHRLSAEISLLADPGNLDGATECLDRADAIAREQGALGWSALIAGTRARMMATRTGRETAETWLQEHLAAISPRGASRHPAFLTAARAFTDPI
;
A
#
# COMPACT_ATOMS: atom_id res chain seq x y z
N MET A 1 -25.62 -20.81 -23.47
CA MET A 1 -24.35 -21.17 -22.81
C MET A 1 -24.25 -22.68 -22.81
N ASN A 2 -23.29 -23.27 -23.54
CA ASN A 2 -23.05 -24.72 -23.49
C ASN A 2 -22.47 -25.06 -22.12
N VAL A 3 -23.15 -25.89 -21.34
CA VAL A 3 -22.66 -26.36 -20.04
C VAL A 3 -21.59 -27.41 -20.29
N ALA A 4 -20.36 -27.16 -19.85
CA ALA A 4 -19.26 -28.12 -19.96
C ALA A 4 -19.57 -29.36 -19.10
N VAL A 5 -19.39 -30.55 -19.65
CA VAL A 5 -19.65 -31.83 -18.96
C VAL A 5 -18.38 -32.64 -18.82
N CYS A 6 -18.27 -33.39 -17.73
CA CYS A 6 -17.14 -34.26 -17.44
C CYS A 6 -17.03 -35.35 -18.52
N PRO A 7 -15.89 -35.50 -19.23
CA PRO A 7 -15.75 -36.53 -20.26
C PRO A 7 -15.75 -37.96 -19.68
N SER A 8 -15.55 -38.11 -18.37
CA SER A 8 -15.47 -39.41 -17.70
C SER A 8 -16.81 -39.91 -17.13
N CYS A 9 -17.72 -39.01 -16.75
CA CYS A 9 -19.01 -39.38 -16.13
C CYS A 9 -20.20 -38.53 -16.59
N SER A 10 -19.99 -37.60 -17.53
CA SER A 10 -20.99 -36.72 -18.12
C SER A 10 -21.71 -35.77 -17.15
N ALA A 11 -21.26 -35.65 -15.90
CA ALA A 11 -21.78 -34.68 -14.94
C ALA A 11 -21.42 -33.24 -15.36
N SER A 12 -22.34 -32.30 -15.15
CA SER A 12 -22.07 -30.86 -15.37
C SER A 12 -20.90 -30.39 -14.51
N LEU A 13 -19.96 -29.69 -15.12
CA LEU A 13 -18.80 -29.12 -14.46
C LEU A 13 -19.10 -27.68 -14.06
N LEU A 14 -18.67 -27.31 -12.85
CA LEU A 14 -18.63 -25.90 -12.46
C LEU A 14 -17.62 -25.16 -13.36
N PRO A 15 -17.92 -23.92 -13.78
CA PRO A 15 -16.97 -23.10 -14.52
C PRO A 15 -15.62 -23.02 -13.78
N GLY A 16 -14.52 -23.39 -14.46
CA GLY A 16 -13.17 -23.39 -13.89
C GLY A 16 -12.77 -24.62 -13.07
N ALA A 17 -13.62 -25.66 -12.96
CA ALA A 17 -13.32 -26.86 -12.18
C ALA A 17 -12.13 -27.66 -12.76
N ARG A 18 -11.06 -27.82 -11.96
CA ARG A 18 -9.88 -28.65 -12.29
C ARG A 18 -10.12 -30.15 -12.09
N PHE A 19 -11.14 -30.51 -11.31
CA PHE A 19 -11.55 -31.88 -11.02
C PHE A 19 -13.08 -31.97 -11.05
N CYS A 20 -13.61 -33.09 -11.52
CA CYS A 20 -15.04 -33.36 -11.49
C CYS A 20 -15.46 -33.65 -10.05
N SER A 21 -16.37 -32.83 -9.52
CA SER A 21 -16.93 -32.99 -8.17
C SER A 21 -17.69 -34.31 -7.97
N SER A 22 -18.14 -34.95 -9.04
CA SER A 22 -18.91 -36.19 -8.97
C SER A 22 -18.04 -37.46 -8.96
N CYS A 23 -16.93 -37.49 -9.70
CA CYS A 23 -16.13 -38.72 -9.84
C CYS A 23 -14.64 -38.54 -9.53
N GLY A 24 -14.19 -37.32 -9.18
CA GLY A 24 -12.79 -37.02 -8.89
C GLY A 24 -11.88 -36.97 -10.12
N ALA A 25 -12.40 -37.21 -11.33
CA ALA A 25 -11.60 -37.17 -12.55
C ALA A 25 -11.06 -35.75 -12.82
N ARG A 26 -9.75 -35.63 -13.03
CA ARG A 26 -9.10 -34.35 -13.39
C ARG A 26 -9.57 -33.93 -14.78
N VAL A 27 -10.15 -32.73 -14.88
CA VAL A 27 -10.62 -32.17 -16.14
C VAL A 27 -9.47 -31.34 -16.70
N ALA A 28 -8.64 -31.95 -17.54
CA ALA A 28 -7.57 -31.26 -18.23
C ALA A 28 -8.17 -30.40 -19.35
N LEU A 29 -7.97 -29.08 -19.29
CA LEU A 29 -8.03 -28.26 -20.48
C LEU A 29 -6.92 -28.76 -21.41
N SER A 30 -7.27 -29.25 -22.59
CA SER A 30 -6.29 -29.58 -23.62
C SER A 30 -5.53 -28.32 -23.99
N SER A 31 -4.30 -28.17 -23.50
CA SER A 31 -3.40 -27.15 -24.00
C SER A 31 -2.89 -27.60 -25.37
N VAL A 32 -3.16 -26.79 -26.39
CA VAL A 32 -2.67 -26.99 -27.76
C VAL A 32 -1.13 -26.92 -27.71
N ALA A 33 -0.44 -27.86 -28.36
CA ALA A 33 1.02 -27.82 -28.48
C ALA A 33 1.46 -26.46 -29.08
N ARG A 34 2.36 -25.74 -28.40
CA ARG A 34 2.79 -24.39 -28.80
C ARG A 34 4.27 -24.40 -29.16
N SER A 35 4.60 -23.78 -30.30
CA SER A 35 5.98 -23.46 -30.65
C SER A 35 6.47 -22.33 -29.75
N ARG A 36 7.60 -22.53 -29.09
CA ARG A 36 8.22 -21.59 -28.17
C ARG A 36 9.71 -21.48 -28.47
N PHE A 37 10.20 -20.24 -28.47
CA PHE A 37 11.62 -19.96 -28.62
C PHE A 37 12.27 -19.95 -27.24
N MET A 38 13.12 -20.93 -26.95
CA MET A 38 13.69 -21.12 -25.62
C MET A 38 15.11 -21.68 -25.68
N THR A 39 15.80 -21.67 -24.53
CA THR A 39 17.17 -22.14 -24.43
C THR A 39 17.22 -23.46 -23.65
N VAL A 40 17.96 -24.41 -24.18
CA VAL A 40 18.18 -25.73 -23.58
C VAL A 40 19.58 -25.79 -23.02
N LEU A 41 19.68 -26.16 -21.76
CA LEU A 41 20.92 -26.50 -21.07
C LEU A 41 21.01 -28.01 -20.91
N PHE A 42 22.12 -28.60 -21.32
CA PHE A 42 22.46 -29.99 -21.04
C PHE A 42 23.79 -30.03 -20.28
N CYS A 43 23.79 -30.57 -19.07
CA CYS A 43 25.00 -30.73 -18.24
C CYS A 43 25.26 -32.21 -17.98
N ASP A 44 26.53 -32.60 -17.88
CA ASP A 44 26.92 -33.99 -17.62
C ASP A 44 28.22 -34.07 -16.81
N LEU A 45 28.34 -35.10 -15.96
CA LEU A 45 29.53 -35.34 -15.16
C LEU A 45 30.67 -35.94 -16.02
N GLY A 46 31.81 -35.27 -16.04
CA GLY A 46 33.01 -35.73 -16.72
C GLY A 46 33.57 -36.99 -16.08
N GLY A 47 33.70 -38.07 -16.87
CA GLY A 47 34.39 -39.29 -16.45
C GLY A 47 33.64 -40.16 -15.44
N SER A 48 32.33 -39.99 -15.31
CA SER A 48 31.46 -40.71 -14.36
C SER A 48 31.62 -42.22 -14.36
N THR A 49 31.80 -42.86 -15.52
CA THR A 49 32.04 -44.32 -15.60
C THR A 49 33.33 -44.74 -14.88
N ARG A 50 34.41 -43.96 -15.04
CA ARG A 50 35.68 -44.21 -14.34
C ARG A 50 35.57 -43.90 -12.84
N LEU A 51 34.77 -42.90 -12.47
CA LEU A 51 34.50 -42.55 -11.08
C LEU A 51 33.72 -43.66 -10.37
N THR A 52 32.69 -44.23 -11.02
CA THR A 52 31.92 -45.37 -10.48
C THR A 52 32.81 -46.60 -10.26
N ASP A 53 33.71 -46.90 -11.20
CA ASP A 53 34.66 -48.02 -11.07
C ASP A 53 35.68 -47.82 -9.92
N THR A 54 35.97 -46.56 -9.55
CA THR A 54 36.98 -46.22 -8.53
C THR A 54 36.38 -46.02 -7.14
N LEU A 55 35.20 -45.40 -7.05
CA LEU A 55 34.54 -45.01 -5.79
C LEU A 55 33.54 -46.04 -5.27
N GLY A 56 33.05 -46.93 -6.15
CA GLY A 56 31.94 -47.83 -5.84
C GLY A 56 30.57 -47.14 -5.91
N ASN A 57 29.51 -47.95 -5.99
CA ASN A 57 28.15 -47.47 -6.29
C ASN A 57 27.56 -46.56 -5.20
N GLU A 58 27.84 -46.81 -3.92
CA GLU A 58 27.29 -46.03 -2.80
C GLU A 58 27.87 -44.61 -2.77
N ALA A 59 29.20 -44.47 -2.84
CA ALA A 59 29.86 -43.17 -2.87
C ALA A 59 29.52 -42.39 -4.15
N MET A 60 29.38 -43.07 -5.29
CA MET A 60 28.95 -42.44 -6.54
C MET A 60 27.51 -41.92 -6.45
N TYR A 61 26.60 -42.64 -5.78
CA TYR A 61 25.23 -42.20 -5.57
C TYR A 61 25.16 -40.91 -4.75
N GLU A 62 25.99 -40.78 -3.71
CA GLU A 62 26.10 -39.53 -2.94
C GLU A 62 26.63 -38.36 -3.78
N VAL A 63 27.64 -38.60 -4.62
CA VAL A 63 28.19 -37.60 -5.53
C VAL A 63 27.14 -37.14 -6.54
N ILE A 64 26.41 -38.06 -7.17
CA ILE A 64 25.32 -37.74 -8.11
C ILE A 64 24.20 -36.97 -7.40
N THR A 65 23.84 -37.35 -6.18
CA THR A 65 22.79 -36.67 -5.40
C THR A 65 23.18 -35.22 -5.10
N ARG A 66 24.43 -34.96 -4.70
CA ARG A 66 24.94 -33.60 -4.48
C ARG A 66 25.01 -32.80 -5.77
N TYR A 67 25.46 -33.41 -6.86
CA TYR A 67 25.49 -32.78 -8.17
C TYR A 67 24.08 -32.41 -8.67
N HIS A 68 23.08 -33.27 -8.48
CA HIS A 68 21.69 -32.97 -8.81
C HIS A 68 21.11 -31.85 -7.94
N ALA A 69 21.48 -31.78 -6.66
CA ALA A 69 21.09 -30.66 -5.80
C ALA A 69 21.65 -29.32 -6.32
N ILE A 70 22.91 -29.28 -6.74
CA ILE A 70 23.54 -28.10 -7.37
C ILE A 70 22.83 -27.75 -8.68
N CYS A 71 22.61 -28.74 -9.55
CA CYS A 71 21.90 -28.56 -10.81
C CYS A 71 20.50 -27.96 -10.62
N ASN A 72 19.72 -28.46 -9.65
CA ASN A 72 18.39 -27.93 -9.34
C ASN A 72 18.46 -26.49 -8.82
N ALA A 73 19.29 -26.22 -7.81
CA ALA A 73 19.38 -24.92 -7.17
C ALA A 73 19.83 -23.84 -8.16
N VAL A 74 20.93 -24.07 -8.87
CA VAL A 74 21.47 -23.10 -9.84
C VAL A 74 20.52 -22.94 -11.03
N THR A 75 19.92 -24.02 -11.54
CA THR A 75 18.94 -23.87 -12.63
C THR A 75 17.74 -23.02 -12.20
N ALA A 76 17.22 -23.19 -10.99
CA ALA A 76 16.10 -22.42 -10.47
C ALA A 76 16.46 -20.95 -10.19
N GLU A 77 17.63 -20.68 -9.60
CA GLU A 77 18.16 -19.33 -9.32
C GLU A 77 18.22 -18.47 -10.60
N TYR A 78 18.61 -19.09 -11.72
CA TYR A 78 18.67 -18.45 -13.03
C TYR A 78 17.35 -18.52 -13.83
N GLY A 79 16.24 -18.88 -13.19
CA GLY A 79 14.90 -18.91 -13.79
C GLY A 79 14.68 -20.04 -14.81
N GLY A 80 15.47 -21.11 -14.73
CA GLY A 80 15.34 -22.32 -15.53
C GLY A 80 14.48 -23.39 -14.87
N PHE A 81 14.01 -24.33 -15.68
CA PHE A 81 13.23 -25.49 -15.25
C PHE A 81 13.99 -26.78 -15.58
N VAL A 82 14.33 -27.56 -14.56
CA VAL A 82 14.94 -28.89 -14.75
C VAL A 82 13.89 -29.83 -15.33
N ALA A 83 14.09 -30.21 -16.59
CA ALA A 83 13.16 -31.03 -17.33
C ALA A 83 13.28 -32.51 -16.97
N LYS A 84 14.51 -33.04 -16.88
CA LYS A 84 14.76 -34.42 -16.43
C LYS A 84 16.22 -34.66 -16.07
N TYR A 85 16.43 -35.70 -15.27
CA TYR A 85 17.72 -36.32 -15.01
C TYR A 85 17.92 -37.54 -15.90
N MET A 86 19.16 -37.77 -16.33
CA MET A 86 19.57 -38.86 -17.22
C MET A 86 20.81 -39.56 -16.64
N GLY A 87 20.65 -40.19 -15.47
CA GLY A 87 21.77 -40.75 -14.73
C GLY A 87 22.54 -39.63 -14.04
N ASP A 88 23.74 -39.34 -14.52
CA ASP A 88 24.66 -38.27 -14.11
C ASP A 88 24.52 -36.98 -14.94
N GLY A 89 23.63 -36.99 -15.94
CA GLY A 89 23.30 -35.83 -16.76
C GLY A 89 22.00 -35.14 -16.37
N MET A 90 21.90 -33.83 -16.65
CA MET A 90 20.72 -32.99 -16.41
C MET A 90 20.33 -32.23 -17.68
N LEU A 91 19.03 -32.24 -18.00
CA LEU A 91 18.42 -31.43 -19.04
C LEU A 91 17.54 -30.34 -18.40
N ALA A 92 17.78 -29.08 -18.74
CA ALA A 92 17.00 -27.94 -18.27
C ALA A 92 16.56 -27.02 -19.41
N TYR A 93 15.43 -26.35 -19.19
CA TYR A 93 14.82 -25.41 -20.12
C TYR A 93 14.76 -24.01 -19.50
N PHE A 94 15.19 -23.01 -20.25
CA PHE A 94 15.15 -21.60 -19.88
C PHE A 94 14.17 -20.88 -20.81
N GLY A 95 13.14 -20.26 -20.23
CA GLY A 95 11.96 -19.79 -20.98
C GLY A 95 10.78 -20.77 -20.98
N TYR A 96 10.76 -21.69 -20.00
CA TYR A 96 9.67 -22.62 -19.70
C TYR A 96 9.59 -22.84 -18.18
N PRO A 97 8.39 -22.97 -17.55
CA PRO A 97 7.05 -22.88 -18.14
C PRO A 97 6.64 -21.45 -18.51
N GLN A 98 7.32 -20.43 -17.97
CA GLN A 98 7.12 -19.02 -18.27
C GLN A 98 8.17 -18.52 -19.29
N ALA A 99 7.78 -17.61 -20.18
CA ALA A 99 8.69 -17.05 -21.18
C ALA A 99 9.70 -16.10 -20.52
N MET A 100 10.95 -16.08 -21.01
CA MET A 100 12.01 -15.19 -20.53
C MET A 100 12.53 -14.27 -21.63
N LYS A 101 12.78 -13.01 -21.30
CA LYS A 101 13.27 -11.93 -22.18
C LYS A 101 14.60 -12.27 -22.87
N ASN A 102 15.56 -12.81 -22.14
CA ASN A 102 16.79 -13.42 -22.68
C ASN A 102 17.03 -14.73 -21.93
N SER A 103 16.71 -15.87 -22.55
CA SER A 103 16.96 -17.19 -21.94
C SER A 103 18.40 -17.69 -22.15
N ALA A 104 19.18 -17.06 -23.03
CA ALA A 104 20.54 -17.50 -23.34
C ALA A 104 21.54 -17.12 -22.25
N ALA A 105 21.53 -15.86 -21.79
CA ALA A 105 22.43 -15.41 -20.73
C ALA A 105 22.22 -16.15 -19.39
N PRO A 106 20.97 -16.33 -18.88
CA PRO A 106 20.74 -17.12 -17.68
C PRO A 106 21.10 -18.59 -17.83
N ALA A 107 20.84 -19.21 -19.00
CA ALA A 107 21.22 -20.60 -19.24
C ALA A 107 22.74 -20.82 -19.28
N VAL A 108 23.48 -19.88 -19.88
CA VAL A 108 24.96 -19.93 -19.92
C VAL A 108 25.56 -19.57 -18.56
N GLY A 109 24.96 -18.62 -17.83
CA GLY A 109 25.31 -18.31 -16.45
C GLY A 109 25.14 -19.52 -15.53
N ALA A 110 23.97 -20.17 -15.59
CA ALA A 110 23.68 -21.40 -14.86
C ALA A 110 24.64 -22.54 -15.25
N ALA A 111 24.96 -22.70 -16.54
CA ALA A 111 25.93 -23.69 -16.99
C ALA A 111 27.32 -23.49 -16.37
N LEU A 112 27.82 -22.26 -16.40
CA LEU A 112 29.13 -21.90 -15.83
C LEU A 112 29.16 -22.10 -14.32
N GLU A 113 28.07 -21.75 -13.64
CA GLU A 113 27.96 -21.88 -12.20
C GLU A 113 27.76 -23.32 -11.72
N ILE A 114 26.99 -24.14 -12.44
CA ILE A 114 26.88 -25.58 -12.19
C ILE A 114 28.25 -26.23 -12.32
N ILE A 115 29.02 -25.89 -13.36
CA ILE A 115 30.38 -26.42 -13.54
C ILE A 115 31.31 -25.96 -12.41
N GLY A 116 31.24 -24.68 -12.02
CA GLY A 116 32.04 -24.14 -10.91
C GLY A 116 31.75 -24.86 -9.59
N ARG A 117 30.48 -24.91 -9.18
CA ARG A 117 30.05 -25.52 -7.92
C ARG A 117 30.21 -27.05 -7.92
N ALA A 118 30.11 -27.71 -9.08
CA ALA A 118 30.41 -29.15 -9.18
C ALA A 118 31.87 -29.45 -8.82
N GLY A 119 32.79 -28.51 -9.10
CA GLY A 119 34.19 -28.57 -8.69
C GLY A 119 34.40 -28.62 -7.17
N ASP A 120 33.43 -28.17 -6.37
CA ASP A 120 33.52 -28.18 -4.91
C ASP A 120 33.11 -29.52 -4.28
N ILE A 121 32.58 -30.46 -5.09
CA ILE A 121 32.27 -31.80 -4.62
C ILE A 121 33.58 -32.60 -4.47
N ALA A 122 34.06 -32.68 -3.23
CA ALA A 122 35.23 -33.46 -2.88
C ALA A 122 34.99 -34.98 -3.03
N LEU A 123 35.92 -35.66 -3.69
CA LEU A 123 35.86 -37.12 -3.87
C LEU A 123 36.55 -37.88 -2.72
N PRO A 124 35.99 -39.02 -2.27
CA PRO A 124 36.65 -39.93 -1.32
C PRO A 124 37.97 -40.47 -1.91
N GLY A 125 39.10 -39.87 -1.53
CA GLY A 125 40.44 -40.20 -2.07
C GLY A 125 41.23 -39.03 -2.64
N GLY A 126 40.63 -37.83 -2.72
CA GLY A 126 41.28 -36.60 -3.18
C GLY A 126 40.97 -36.29 -4.65
N GLY A 127 40.72 -35.00 -4.94
CA GLY A 127 40.26 -34.51 -6.25
C GLY A 127 38.85 -33.96 -6.20
N ALA A 128 38.44 -33.34 -7.31
CA ALA A 128 37.15 -32.69 -7.51
C ALA A 128 36.38 -33.34 -8.65
N VAL A 129 35.05 -33.27 -8.58
CA VAL A 129 34.19 -33.64 -9.71
C VAL A 129 34.32 -32.60 -10.81
N SER A 130 34.38 -33.04 -12.06
CA SER A 130 34.32 -32.14 -13.22
C SER A 130 32.99 -32.32 -13.94
N ALA A 131 32.39 -31.23 -14.42
CA ALA A 131 31.21 -31.26 -15.27
C ALA A 131 31.47 -30.50 -16.58
N SER A 132 30.64 -30.75 -17.58
CA SER A 132 30.66 -30.04 -18.86
C SER A 132 29.23 -29.74 -19.29
N ALA A 133 29.05 -28.66 -20.05
CA ALA A 133 27.71 -28.23 -20.44
C ALA A 133 27.62 -27.81 -21.91
N GLY A 134 26.42 -27.98 -22.47
CA GLY A 134 26.03 -27.59 -23.81
C GLY A 134 24.77 -26.76 -23.79
N VAL A 135 24.80 -25.58 -24.42
CA VAL A 135 23.68 -24.64 -24.44
C VAL A 135 23.26 -24.31 -25.87
N ALA A 136 21.98 -24.54 -26.17
CA ALA A 136 21.41 -24.24 -27.48
C ALA A 136 20.09 -23.48 -27.36
N THR A 137 19.96 -22.42 -28.14
CA THR A 137 18.75 -21.59 -28.22
C THR A 137 18.06 -21.80 -29.56
N GLY A 138 16.75 -22.05 -29.54
CA GLY A 138 16.01 -22.30 -30.77
C GLY A 138 14.52 -22.53 -30.56
N TRP A 139 13.77 -22.65 -31.67
CA TRP A 139 12.35 -22.98 -31.64
C TRP A 139 12.13 -24.44 -31.26
N MET A 140 11.21 -24.69 -30.34
CA MET A 140 10.79 -26.02 -29.92
C MET A 140 9.28 -26.08 -29.75
N VAL A 141 8.68 -27.23 -30.04
CA VAL A 141 7.25 -27.44 -29.79
C VAL A 141 7.09 -28.12 -28.43
N VAL A 142 6.29 -27.51 -27.56
CA VAL A 142 6.02 -27.96 -26.19
C VAL A 142 4.55 -28.36 -26.06
N GLY A 143 4.28 -29.56 -25.55
CA GLY A 143 2.94 -30.09 -25.28
C GLY A 143 2.92 -31.04 -24.09
N ASP A 144 1.74 -31.32 -23.52
CA ASP A 144 1.59 -32.22 -22.37
C ASP A 144 1.62 -33.71 -22.80
N ALA A 145 2.32 -34.54 -22.02
CA ALA A 145 2.43 -35.99 -22.22
C ALA A 145 1.05 -36.69 -22.13
N HIS A 146 0.82 -37.69 -23.00
CA HIS A 146 -0.35 -38.57 -22.87
C HIS A 146 -0.30 -39.35 -21.54
N ALA A 147 -1.48 -39.60 -20.96
CA ALA A 147 -1.65 -40.29 -19.69
C ALA A 147 -0.87 -41.61 -19.61
N GLY A 148 0.08 -41.68 -18.67
CA GLY A 148 0.81 -42.91 -18.33
C GLY A 148 2.30 -42.77 -18.00
N MET A 149 2.93 -41.61 -18.26
CA MET A 149 4.33 -41.34 -17.87
C MET A 149 4.41 -40.08 -17.00
N ALA A 150 5.40 -40.02 -16.09
CA ALA A 150 5.63 -38.87 -15.24
C ALA A 150 5.79 -37.59 -16.09
N ALA A 151 5.18 -36.49 -15.65
CA ALA A 151 4.95 -35.26 -16.43
C ALA A 151 6.19 -34.61 -17.08
N ALA A 152 7.40 -35.04 -16.74
CA ALA A 152 8.66 -34.57 -17.28
C ALA A 152 9.06 -35.18 -18.65
N GLU A 153 8.53 -36.35 -19.04
CA GLU A 153 9.17 -37.18 -20.07
C GLU A 153 8.85 -36.83 -21.54
N ALA A 154 7.86 -35.97 -21.85
CA ALA A 154 7.43 -35.72 -23.24
C ALA A 154 7.29 -34.24 -23.64
N LEU A 155 8.10 -33.34 -23.07
CA LEU A 155 7.80 -31.90 -23.06
C LEU A 155 8.42 -31.03 -24.18
N ALA A 156 9.35 -31.52 -25.01
CA ALA A 156 9.87 -30.72 -26.12
C ALA A 156 10.32 -31.58 -27.31
N VAL A 157 9.73 -31.39 -28.49
CA VAL A 157 10.23 -31.96 -29.75
C VAL A 157 10.85 -30.83 -30.58
N GLY A 158 12.15 -30.93 -30.84
CA GLY A 158 12.90 -29.96 -31.63
C GLY A 158 14.38 -30.29 -31.74
N GLY A 159 15.03 -29.84 -32.82
CA GLY A 159 16.47 -30.05 -33.05
C GLY A 159 17.37 -29.43 -31.97
N THR A 160 16.85 -28.45 -31.22
CA THR A 160 17.57 -27.69 -30.18
C THR A 160 17.96 -28.55 -28.96
N VAL A 161 17.11 -29.49 -28.52
CA VAL A 161 17.45 -30.41 -27.40
C VAL A 161 18.62 -31.31 -27.81
N ASN A 162 18.54 -31.88 -29.01
CA ASN A 162 19.61 -32.70 -29.57
C ASN A 162 20.88 -31.87 -29.81
N LEU A 163 20.75 -30.59 -30.16
CA LEU A 163 21.87 -29.69 -30.35
C LEU A 163 22.60 -29.40 -29.03
N ALA A 164 21.88 -29.07 -27.95
CA ALA A 164 22.46 -28.84 -26.63
C ALA A 164 23.23 -30.08 -26.13
N ALA A 165 22.64 -31.27 -26.26
CA ALA A 165 23.31 -32.51 -25.88
C ALA A 165 24.59 -32.78 -26.72
N ARG A 166 24.58 -32.46 -28.02
CA ARG A 166 25.78 -32.62 -28.88
C ARG A 166 26.84 -31.56 -28.58
N LEU A 167 26.45 -30.35 -28.21
CA LEU A 167 27.38 -29.30 -27.79
C LEU A 167 28.08 -29.69 -26.49
N GLN A 168 27.35 -30.24 -25.52
CA GLN A 168 27.94 -30.74 -24.28
C GLN A 168 29.02 -31.79 -24.57
N GLN A 169 28.75 -32.73 -25.49
CA GLN A 169 29.74 -33.75 -25.89
C GLN A 169 30.98 -33.19 -26.61
N THR A 170 30.94 -31.95 -27.07
CA THR A 170 32.11 -31.26 -27.65
C THR A 170 32.88 -30.40 -26.65
N ALA A 171 32.33 -30.16 -25.47
CA ALA A 171 32.99 -29.43 -24.39
C ALA A 171 33.92 -30.37 -23.61
N GLU A 172 35.13 -29.91 -23.28
CA GLU A 172 35.99 -30.63 -22.34
C GLU A 172 35.52 -30.42 -20.88
N ALA A 173 36.11 -31.18 -19.95
CA ALA A 173 35.82 -31.03 -18.52
C ALA A 173 36.05 -29.58 -18.08
N GLY A 174 35.04 -28.96 -17.46
CA GLY A 174 35.07 -27.56 -17.03
C GLY A 174 34.58 -26.54 -18.07
N GLN A 175 34.15 -26.97 -19.26
CA GLN A 175 33.77 -26.05 -20.35
C GLN A 175 32.27 -26.01 -20.63
N VAL A 176 31.81 -24.85 -21.11
CA VAL A 176 30.46 -24.63 -21.64
C VAL A 176 30.53 -24.37 -23.14
N ALA A 177 30.00 -25.29 -23.94
CA ALA A 177 29.87 -25.12 -25.39
C ALA A 177 28.50 -24.55 -25.75
N VAL A 178 28.45 -23.53 -26.60
CA VAL A 178 27.23 -22.85 -27.02
C VAL A 178 27.08 -22.85 -28.53
N SER A 179 25.83 -22.90 -29.00
CA SER A 179 25.53 -22.75 -30.44
C SER A 179 25.77 -21.30 -30.89
N GLY A 180 26.04 -21.07 -32.18
CA GLY A 180 26.13 -19.70 -32.73
C GLY A 180 24.86 -18.84 -32.57
N GLU A 181 23.69 -19.46 -32.35
CA GLU A 181 22.44 -18.76 -32.04
C GLU A 181 22.39 -18.31 -30.57
N THR A 182 22.93 -19.13 -29.66
CA THR A 182 23.10 -18.79 -28.25
C THR A 182 24.17 -17.71 -28.09
N GLY A 183 25.33 -17.86 -28.74
CA GLY A 183 26.44 -16.90 -28.66
C GLY A 183 26.06 -15.48 -29.09
N ARG A 184 25.24 -15.33 -30.15
CA ARG A 184 24.73 -14.02 -30.62
C ARG A 184 23.80 -13.31 -29.64
N ARG A 185 23.33 -13.98 -28.59
CA ARG A 185 22.44 -13.42 -27.55
C ARG A 185 23.15 -13.15 -26.23
N LEU A 186 24.45 -13.42 -26.16
CA LEU A 186 25.26 -13.11 -25.00
C LEU A 186 25.88 -11.73 -25.18
N GLU A 187 25.84 -10.93 -24.11
CA GLU A 187 26.52 -9.64 -24.09
C GLU A 187 28.01 -9.87 -23.79
N ALA A 188 28.88 -9.24 -24.59
CA ALA A 188 30.33 -9.36 -24.45
C ALA A 188 30.86 -8.82 -23.11
N SER A 189 30.09 -7.94 -22.45
CA SER A 189 30.35 -7.44 -21.10
C SER A 189 30.21 -8.51 -20.02
N GLN A 190 29.42 -9.57 -20.26
CA GLN A 190 29.12 -10.61 -19.28
C GLN A 190 29.82 -11.93 -19.61
N PHE A 191 29.95 -12.26 -20.91
CA PHE A 191 30.49 -13.54 -21.37
C PHE A 191 31.53 -13.35 -22.47
N ALA A 192 32.67 -14.02 -22.33
CA ALA A 192 33.66 -14.12 -23.39
C ALA A 192 33.38 -15.37 -24.25
N LEU A 193 33.46 -15.22 -25.57
CA LEU A 193 33.20 -16.28 -26.54
C LEU A 193 34.46 -16.61 -27.35
N SER A 194 34.93 -17.85 -27.24
CA SER A 194 36.07 -18.37 -28.01
C SER A 194 35.58 -19.32 -29.12
N PRO A 195 35.92 -19.10 -30.39
CA PRO A 195 35.46 -19.96 -31.48
C PRO A 195 36.09 -21.36 -31.38
N LEU A 196 35.26 -22.40 -31.36
CA LEU A 196 35.68 -23.80 -31.52
C LEU A 196 35.57 -24.27 -32.98
N GLY A 197 35.05 -23.38 -33.86
CA GLY A 197 34.91 -23.56 -35.30
C GLY A 197 33.61 -24.28 -35.72
N ALA A 198 33.45 -24.45 -37.03
CA ALA A 198 32.32 -25.16 -37.61
C ALA A 198 32.53 -26.69 -37.48
N ARG A 199 31.68 -27.37 -36.72
CA ARG A 199 31.80 -28.81 -36.39
C ARG A 199 30.70 -29.65 -37.04
N ASN A 200 31.06 -30.85 -37.48
CA ASN A 200 30.10 -31.86 -37.92
C ASN A 200 29.53 -32.58 -36.70
N LEU A 201 28.36 -32.14 -36.23
CA LEU A 201 27.65 -32.79 -35.11
C LEU A 201 26.76 -33.93 -35.64
N ARG A 202 26.84 -35.10 -35.00
CA ARG A 202 26.08 -36.29 -35.40
C ARG A 202 24.58 -36.01 -35.37
N GLY A 203 23.92 -36.14 -36.53
CA GLY A 203 22.49 -35.88 -36.72
C GLY A 203 22.15 -34.53 -37.35
N PHE A 204 23.15 -33.69 -37.65
CA PHE A 204 22.97 -32.41 -38.33
C PHE A 204 23.60 -32.46 -39.73
N GLY A 205 22.82 -32.11 -40.77
CA GLY A 205 23.25 -32.17 -42.18
C GLY A 205 24.11 -30.99 -42.65
N LYS A 206 24.36 -29.99 -41.79
CA LYS A 206 25.22 -28.83 -42.03
C LYS A 206 26.20 -28.70 -40.87
N GLN A 207 27.39 -28.14 -41.14
CA GLN A 207 28.33 -27.78 -40.08
C GLN A 207 27.69 -26.75 -39.14
N VAL A 208 27.82 -26.96 -37.83
CA VAL A 208 27.30 -26.06 -36.79
C VAL A 208 28.46 -25.26 -36.22
N GLU A 209 28.33 -23.94 -36.15
CA GLU A 209 29.28 -23.10 -35.43
C GLU A 209 29.17 -23.33 -33.92
N VAL A 210 30.29 -23.71 -33.31
CA VAL A 210 30.41 -23.96 -31.88
C VAL A 210 31.35 -22.94 -31.26
N TRP A 211 30.94 -22.38 -30.13
CA TRP A 211 31.70 -21.43 -29.34
C TRP A 211 31.85 -21.95 -27.92
N LEU A 212 32.98 -21.68 -27.28
CA LEU A 212 33.14 -21.87 -25.84
C LEU A 212 32.78 -20.56 -25.13
N ALA A 213 31.90 -20.64 -24.16
CA ALA A 213 31.54 -19.52 -23.31
C ALA A 213 32.28 -19.61 -21.97
N SER A 214 32.84 -18.49 -21.52
CA SER A 214 33.35 -18.31 -20.16
C SER A 214 32.80 -17.00 -19.59
N ARG A 215 32.87 -16.83 -18.25
CA ARG A 215 32.64 -15.49 -17.68
C ARG A 215 33.69 -14.55 -18.27
N SER A 216 33.26 -13.35 -18.64
CA SER A 216 34.22 -12.30 -19.00
C SER A 216 34.99 -11.94 -17.73
N GLU A 217 36.30 -12.19 -17.70
CA GLU A 217 37.17 -11.60 -16.67
C GLU A 217 37.29 -10.12 -16.99
N GLY A 218 36.27 -9.35 -16.59
CA GLY A 218 36.22 -7.90 -16.67
C GLY A 218 36.93 -7.31 -17.88
N SER A 219 36.36 -7.44 -19.08
CA SER A 219 36.46 -6.28 -19.96
C SER A 219 35.50 -5.25 -19.38
N ASP A 220 36.08 -4.31 -18.64
CA ASP A 220 35.56 -2.95 -18.52
C ASP A 220 35.12 -2.49 -19.92
N LEU A 221 33.88 -2.76 -20.30
CA LEU A 221 33.06 -1.70 -20.85
C LEU A 221 32.55 -0.91 -19.66
N GLN A 222 33.49 -0.30 -18.91
CA GLN A 222 33.25 1.03 -18.37
C GLN A 222 32.69 1.79 -19.57
N ARG A 223 31.38 2.04 -19.58
CA ARG A 223 30.87 3.25 -20.23
C ARG A 223 31.69 4.33 -19.56
N SER A 224 32.72 4.84 -20.23
CA SER A 224 33.61 5.77 -19.57
C SER A 224 32.74 6.99 -19.27
N PHE A 225 32.53 7.20 -17.98
CA PHE A 225 31.55 8.18 -17.54
C PHE A 225 32.19 9.55 -17.67
N VAL A 226 31.84 10.21 -18.76
CA VAL A 226 32.44 11.47 -19.16
C VAL A 226 31.89 12.65 -18.35
N GLY A 227 32.81 13.47 -17.83
CA GLY A 227 32.47 14.71 -17.13
C GLY A 227 32.07 14.54 -15.65
N ARG A 228 31.38 15.56 -15.10
CA ARG A 228 30.89 15.63 -13.71
C ARG A 228 31.94 15.38 -12.61
N ARG A 229 33.22 15.68 -12.88
CA ARG A 229 34.35 15.48 -11.93
C ARG A 229 34.09 16.07 -10.54
N GLN A 230 33.51 17.28 -10.49
CA GLN A 230 33.18 17.95 -9.22
C GLN A 230 32.12 17.20 -8.41
N LYS A 231 31.04 16.73 -9.06
CA LYS A 231 29.98 15.95 -8.39
C LYS A 231 30.48 14.60 -7.90
N ARG A 232 31.32 13.92 -8.68
CA ARG A 232 32.02 12.68 -8.26
C ARG A 232 32.90 12.91 -7.03
N ALA A 233 33.66 14.01 -7.02
CA ALA A 233 34.48 14.37 -5.86
C ALA A 233 33.63 14.66 -4.62
N GLN A 234 32.46 15.30 -4.78
CA GLN A 234 31.51 15.56 -3.71
C GLN A 234 30.95 14.25 -3.12
N LEU A 235 30.50 13.30 -3.95
CA LEU A 235 30.01 11.99 -3.47
C LEU A 235 31.10 11.22 -2.68
N ARG A 236 32.34 11.22 -3.19
CA ARG A 236 33.48 10.63 -2.46
C ARG A 236 33.76 11.30 -1.12
N SER A 237 33.59 12.63 -1.05
CA SER A 237 33.76 13.36 0.20
C SER A 237 32.67 13.00 1.22
N LEU A 238 31.41 12.90 0.78
CA LEU A 238 30.30 12.50 1.63
C LEU A 238 30.47 11.07 2.14
N TRP A 239 30.91 10.15 1.28
CA TRP A 239 31.19 8.78 1.70
C TRP A 239 32.30 8.66 2.73
N ARG A 240 33.38 9.44 2.57
CA ARG A 240 34.46 9.48 3.59
C ARG A 240 33.93 9.97 4.94
N ALA A 241 33.12 11.03 4.96
CA ALA A 241 32.52 11.54 6.19
C ALA A 241 31.55 10.52 6.82
N ALA A 242 30.73 9.84 6.00
CA ALA A 242 29.85 8.78 6.47
C ALA A 242 30.61 7.63 7.13
N ARG A 243 31.74 7.21 6.54
CA ARG A 243 32.60 6.18 7.15
C ARG A 243 33.20 6.58 8.50
N GLU A 244 33.28 7.88 8.81
CA GLU A 244 33.73 8.42 10.08
C GLU A 244 32.59 8.55 11.13
N GLY A 245 31.39 8.04 10.82
CA GLY A 245 30.25 7.99 11.75
C GLY A 245 29.25 9.14 11.61
N HIS A 246 29.29 9.90 10.50
CA HIS A 246 28.35 11.00 10.25
C HIS A 246 27.39 10.64 9.12
N ALA A 247 26.16 10.24 9.45
CA ALA A 247 25.19 9.91 8.41
C ALA A 247 24.98 11.09 7.45
N ALA A 248 24.93 10.81 6.16
CA ALA A 248 24.68 11.82 5.14
C ALA A 248 23.62 11.32 4.16
N ALA A 249 22.73 12.22 3.74
CA ALA A 249 21.77 11.96 2.68
C ALA A 249 22.02 12.91 1.51
N VAL A 250 22.03 12.39 0.30
CA VAL A 250 22.28 13.17 -0.92
C VAL A 250 21.29 12.79 -2.01
N GLU A 251 20.57 13.80 -2.52
CA GLU A 251 19.63 13.64 -3.63
C GLU A 251 20.26 14.12 -4.93
N ILE A 252 20.55 13.19 -5.84
CA ILE A 252 20.88 13.48 -7.23
C ILE A 252 19.57 13.74 -7.98
N SER A 253 19.25 15.01 -8.21
CA SER A 253 17.98 15.45 -8.78
C SER A 253 18.15 16.00 -10.19
N ALA A 254 17.44 15.45 -11.17
CA ALA A 254 17.43 15.94 -12.55
C ALA A 254 16.33 15.27 -13.37
N PRO A 255 15.92 15.86 -14.51
CA PRO A 255 15.05 15.18 -15.47
C PRO A 255 15.62 13.84 -15.93
N GLY A 256 14.78 12.99 -16.53
CA GLY A 256 15.23 11.72 -17.10
C GLY A 256 16.32 11.92 -18.16
N GLY A 257 17.26 10.96 -18.27
CA GLY A 257 18.31 10.99 -19.31
C GLY A 257 19.52 11.90 -19.02
N TYR A 258 19.54 12.61 -17.89
CA TYR A 258 20.64 13.49 -17.47
C TYR A 258 21.83 12.75 -16.82
N GLY A 259 21.74 11.42 -16.67
CA GLY A 259 22.82 10.58 -16.15
C GLY A 259 22.86 10.41 -14.62
N LYS A 260 21.73 10.54 -13.92
CA LYS A 260 21.64 10.35 -12.45
C LYS A 260 22.13 8.97 -12.01
N THR A 261 21.51 7.91 -12.55
CA THR A 261 21.88 6.51 -12.29
C THR A 261 23.32 6.23 -12.68
N ALA A 262 23.76 6.74 -13.84
CA ALA A 262 25.14 6.55 -14.30
C ALA A 262 26.16 7.19 -13.34
N LEU A 263 25.89 8.40 -12.83
CA LEU A 263 26.75 9.04 -11.81
C LEU A 263 26.79 8.24 -10.50
N ALA A 264 25.63 7.76 -10.03
CA ALA A 264 25.54 6.96 -8.82
C ALA A 264 26.31 5.65 -8.96
N GLN A 265 26.07 4.90 -10.04
CA GLN A 265 26.75 3.62 -10.33
C GLN A 265 28.26 3.76 -10.45
N VAL A 266 28.75 4.82 -11.12
CA VAL A 266 30.19 5.10 -11.22
C VAL A 266 30.79 5.37 -9.83
N PHE A 267 30.10 6.13 -8.99
CA PHE A 267 30.54 6.36 -7.62
C PHE A 267 30.57 5.06 -6.80
N LEU A 268 29.51 4.25 -6.86
CA LEU A 268 29.42 2.98 -6.14
C LEU A 268 30.57 2.06 -6.55
N ASN A 269 30.75 1.83 -7.85
CA ASN A 269 31.78 0.93 -8.38
C ASN A 269 33.22 1.39 -8.10
N GLU A 270 33.48 2.70 -8.06
CA GLU A 270 34.83 3.23 -7.83
C GLU A 270 35.21 3.38 -6.35
N SER A 271 34.22 3.48 -5.46
CA SER A 271 34.44 4.02 -4.10
C SER A 271 33.80 3.21 -2.98
N VAL A 272 32.95 2.24 -3.28
CA VAL A 272 32.16 1.48 -2.29
C VAL A 272 32.32 -0.01 -2.58
N ASP A 273 32.54 -0.80 -1.53
CA ASP A 273 32.59 -2.26 -1.66
C ASP A 273 31.17 -2.81 -1.91
N GLU A 274 31.03 -3.83 -2.75
CA GLU A 274 29.72 -4.35 -3.17
C GLU A 274 28.84 -4.78 -1.98
N GLY A 275 29.43 -5.39 -0.94
CA GLY A 275 28.73 -5.81 0.28
C GLY A 275 28.26 -4.67 1.20
N ASP A 276 28.65 -3.43 0.91
CA ASP A 276 28.23 -2.24 1.65
C ASP A 276 27.07 -1.49 0.98
N VAL A 277 26.62 -1.94 -0.20
CA VAL A 277 25.53 -1.32 -0.93
C VAL A 277 24.20 -2.02 -0.61
N LEU A 278 23.27 -1.28 0.00
CA LEU A 278 21.88 -1.68 0.15
C LEU A 278 21.06 -1.02 -0.97
N MET A 279 20.57 -1.81 -1.92
CA MET A 279 19.86 -1.33 -3.10
C MET A 279 18.34 -1.30 -2.89
N LEU A 280 17.72 -0.15 -3.10
CA LEU A 280 16.27 0.02 -3.20
C LEU A 280 15.91 0.47 -4.61
N ARG A 281 15.11 -0.33 -5.33
CA ARG A 281 14.59 0.03 -6.65
C ARG A 281 13.13 0.47 -6.53
N CYS A 282 12.85 1.71 -6.92
CA CYS A 282 11.50 2.22 -6.99
C CYS A 282 10.90 1.97 -8.38
N GLU A 283 9.74 1.32 -8.42
CA GLU A 283 9.09 0.93 -9.67
C GLU A 283 7.74 1.65 -9.82
N ALA A 284 7.47 2.19 -11.00
CA ALA A 284 6.28 2.99 -11.27
C ALA A 284 4.95 2.27 -10.95
N HIS A 285 4.89 0.95 -11.12
CA HIS A 285 3.68 0.16 -10.86
C HIS A 285 3.52 -0.26 -9.38
N ARG A 286 4.46 0.12 -8.51
CA ARG A 286 4.47 -0.21 -7.08
C ARG A 286 4.59 1.01 -6.17
N GLY A 287 4.59 2.23 -6.73
CA GLY A 287 4.75 3.47 -5.95
C GLY A 287 3.60 3.79 -5.00
N GLU A 288 2.50 3.04 -5.06
CA GLU A 288 1.35 3.15 -4.15
C GLU A 288 1.30 1.99 -3.13
N GLN A 289 2.18 0.98 -3.25
CA GLN A 289 2.30 -0.12 -2.28
C GLN A 289 3.28 0.27 -1.17
N SER A 290 2.79 0.40 0.07
CA SER A 290 3.62 0.73 1.23
C SER A 290 4.83 -0.21 1.36
N PHE A 291 6.02 0.38 1.50
CA PHE A 291 7.29 -0.34 1.71
C PHE A 291 7.71 -1.28 0.58
N ALA A 292 7.17 -1.15 -0.63
CA ALA A 292 7.47 -2.06 -1.73
C ALA A 292 8.98 -2.20 -2.07
N PRO A 293 9.79 -1.12 -2.10
CA PRO A 293 11.23 -1.24 -2.29
C PRO A 293 11.91 -2.03 -1.16
N PHE A 294 11.46 -1.83 0.09
CA PHE A 294 12.01 -2.50 1.25
C PHE A 294 11.66 -3.98 1.31
N ARG A 295 10.50 -4.41 0.78
CA ARG A 295 10.15 -5.83 0.69
C ARG A 295 11.20 -6.63 -0.07
N THR A 296 11.68 -6.10 -1.20
CA THR A 296 12.74 -6.74 -1.99
C THR A 296 14.06 -6.79 -1.21
N LEU A 297 14.42 -5.70 -0.53
CA LEU A 297 15.63 -5.65 0.28
C LEU A 297 15.60 -6.67 1.43
N VAL A 298 14.52 -6.72 2.20
CA VAL A 298 14.38 -7.65 3.34
C VAL A 298 14.45 -9.09 2.88
N ARG A 299 13.78 -9.43 1.77
CA ARG A 299 13.88 -10.77 1.17
C ARG A 299 15.31 -11.14 0.81
N SER A 300 16.07 -10.21 0.24
CA SER A 300 17.48 -10.41 -0.08
C SER A 300 18.35 -10.56 1.18
N LEU A 301 18.13 -9.74 2.21
CA LEU A 301 18.91 -9.77 3.45
C LEU A 301 18.66 -11.04 4.28
N ALA A 302 17.44 -11.56 4.25
CA ALA A 302 17.06 -12.79 4.94
C ALA A 302 17.29 -14.05 4.08
N GLY A 303 17.76 -13.90 2.84
CA GLY A 303 18.03 -15.04 1.95
C GLY A 303 16.79 -15.85 1.59
N LEU A 304 15.61 -15.20 1.49
CA LEU A 304 14.35 -15.90 1.27
C LEU A 304 14.27 -16.49 -0.14
N ASP A 305 14.08 -17.81 -0.22
CA ASP A 305 13.83 -18.51 -1.48
C ASP A 305 12.33 -18.75 -1.67
N MET A 306 11.78 -18.32 -2.80
CA MET A 306 10.38 -18.54 -3.16
C MET A 306 9.97 -20.01 -3.32
N ALA A 307 10.94 -20.93 -3.40
CA ALA A 307 10.71 -22.37 -3.39
C ALA A 307 10.44 -22.94 -1.99
N GLU A 308 10.81 -22.23 -0.93
CA GLU A 308 10.57 -22.62 0.45
C GLU A 308 9.10 -22.39 0.84
N THR A 309 8.62 -23.13 1.83
CA THR A 309 7.26 -22.91 2.35
C THR A 309 7.19 -21.58 3.10
N PRO A 310 6.02 -20.91 3.15
CA PRO A 310 5.86 -19.68 3.93
C PRO A 310 6.33 -19.82 5.39
N ALA A 311 6.13 -20.99 5.99
CA ALA A 311 6.60 -21.30 7.33
C ALA A 311 8.14 -21.35 7.45
N ALA A 312 8.84 -21.87 6.44
CA ALA A 312 10.31 -21.88 6.42
C ALA A 312 10.87 -20.47 6.19
N GLN A 313 10.26 -19.70 5.28
CA GLN A 313 10.60 -18.30 5.07
C GLN A 313 10.38 -17.45 6.34
N ARG A 314 9.33 -17.77 7.11
CA ARG A 314 9.05 -17.12 8.39
C ARG A 314 10.20 -17.34 9.39
N VAL A 315 10.71 -18.56 9.51
CA VAL A 315 11.84 -18.89 10.40
C VAL A 315 13.09 -18.08 10.02
N LEU A 316 13.41 -17.98 8.72
CA LEU A 316 14.56 -17.18 8.26
C LEU A 316 14.38 -15.68 8.54
N LEU A 317 13.16 -15.16 8.42
CA LEU A 317 12.86 -13.78 8.82
C LEU A 317 12.99 -13.59 10.33
N ASP A 318 12.52 -14.54 11.15
CA ASP A 318 12.63 -14.49 12.61
C ASP A 318 14.07 -14.49 13.07
N GLU A 319 14.94 -15.30 12.45
CA GLU A 319 16.37 -15.34 12.76
C GLU A 319 17.08 -14.02 12.46
N ARG A 320 16.57 -13.23 11.51
CA ARG A 320 17.13 -11.92 11.14
C ARG A 320 16.37 -10.75 11.76
N ALA A 321 15.19 -10.98 12.33
CA ALA A 321 14.37 -9.96 12.94
C ALA A 321 15.02 -9.48 14.25
N PRO A 322 15.05 -8.16 14.51
CA PRO A 322 15.33 -7.66 15.86
C PRO A 322 14.17 -8.02 16.81
N ASP A 323 14.46 -8.09 18.11
CA ASP A 323 13.46 -8.41 19.14
C ASP A 323 12.17 -7.59 18.97
N GLY A 324 11.03 -8.27 18.76
CA GLY A 324 9.71 -7.64 18.59
C GLY A 324 9.41 -7.13 17.17
N GLY A 325 10.32 -7.34 16.21
CA GLY A 325 10.16 -6.98 14.79
C GLY A 325 9.63 -8.12 13.91
N GLU A 326 9.49 -9.33 14.45
CA GLU A 326 9.17 -10.56 13.73
C GLU A 326 7.89 -10.41 12.90
N THR A 327 6.80 -9.99 13.55
CA THR A 327 5.49 -9.82 12.91
C THR A 327 5.52 -8.77 11.81
N GLY A 328 6.23 -7.65 12.01
CA GLY A 328 6.34 -6.59 11.02
C GLY A 328 7.06 -7.04 9.75
N LEU A 329 8.18 -7.77 9.86
CA LEU A 329 8.89 -8.28 8.68
C LEU A 329 8.09 -9.35 7.92
N ALA A 330 7.34 -10.19 8.63
CA ALA A 330 6.46 -11.17 7.99
C ALA A 330 5.27 -10.53 7.29
N LEU A 331 4.65 -9.50 7.88
CA LEU A 331 3.59 -8.70 7.24
C LEU A 331 4.08 -8.02 5.95
N LEU A 332 5.32 -7.50 5.96
CA LEU A 332 5.95 -6.92 4.77
C LEU A 332 6.14 -7.95 3.65
N CYS A 333 6.50 -9.19 4.00
CA CYS A 333 6.78 -10.26 3.05
C CYS A 333 5.56 -11.10 2.67
N ASP A 334 4.37 -10.72 3.15
CA ASP A 334 3.08 -11.41 2.96
C ASP A 334 3.07 -12.85 3.50
N LEU A 335 3.71 -13.07 4.65
CA LEU A 335 3.82 -14.39 5.30
C LEU A 335 2.87 -14.59 6.50
N GLU A 336 2.06 -13.59 6.83
CA GLU A 336 1.05 -13.68 7.88
C GLU A 336 -0.33 -13.98 7.28
N GLU A 337 -1.02 -14.98 7.84
CA GLU A 337 -2.39 -15.36 7.41
C GLU A 337 -3.43 -14.32 7.84
N ALA A 338 -3.28 -13.78 9.04
CA ALA A 338 -4.12 -12.71 9.56
C ALA A 338 -3.52 -11.35 9.17
N GLN A 339 -4.25 -10.59 8.37
CA GLN A 339 -3.86 -9.22 8.02
C GLN A 339 -4.52 -8.26 9.01
N PRO A 340 -3.74 -7.59 9.90
CA PRO A 340 -4.28 -6.53 10.72
C PRO A 340 -4.68 -5.37 9.83
N ALA A 341 -5.45 -4.43 10.36
CA ALA A 341 -5.90 -3.32 9.56
C ALA A 341 -4.74 -2.44 9.06
N PRO A 342 -4.94 -1.70 7.95
CA PRO A 342 -3.86 -1.05 7.22
C PRO A 342 -2.97 -0.13 8.08
N VAL A 343 -3.54 0.64 9.01
CA VAL A 343 -2.78 1.57 9.86
C VAL A 343 -1.84 0.82 10.80
N VAL A 344 -2.30 -0.27 11.43
CA VAL A 344 -1.46 -1.10 12.31
C VAL A 344 -0.43 -1.87 11.53
N ARG A 345 -0.86 -2.48 10.42
CA ARG A 345 0.04 -3.20 9.53
C ARG A 345 1.22 -2.33 9.14
N THR A 346 0.94 -1.10 8.69
CA THR A 346 1.95 -0.13 8.27
C THR A 346 2.89 0.25 9.41
N GLU A 347 2.37 0.50 10.61
CA GLU A 347 3.19 0.88 11.76
C GLU A 347 4.06 -0.28 12.29
N LEU A 348 3.54 -1.52 12.31
CA LEU A 348 4.31 -2.71 12.65
C LEU A 348 5.46 -2.94 11.67
N ILE A 349 5.19 -2.84 10.36
CA ILE A 349 6.22 -2.95 9.32
C ILE A 349 7.26 -1.83 9.48
N PHE A 350 6.82 -0.60 9.71
CA PHE A 350 7.71 0.55 9.87
C PHE A 350 8.71 0.35 11.01
N ARG A 351 8.24 -0.03 12.20
CA ARG A 351 9.10 -0.26 13.38
C ARG A 351 10.08 -1.41 13.15
N ALA A 352 9.59 -2.51 12.57
CA ALA A 352 10.42 -3.67 12.28
C ALA A 352 11.55 -3.36 11.28
N LEU A 353 11.23 -2.64 10.20
CA LEU A 353 12.21 -2.21 9.21
C LEU A 353 13.25 -1.26 9.80
N LEU A 354 12.82 -0.29 10.61
CA LEU A 354 13.72 0.68 11.23
C LEU A 354 14.71 -0.02 12.19
N ALA A 355 14.23 -0.94 13.02
CA ALA A 355 15.07 -1.71 13.94
C ALA A 355 16.02 -2.67 13.19
N LEU A 356 15.56 -3.28 12.10
CA LEU A 356 16.39 -4.15 11.25
C LEU A 356 17.54 -3.34 10.62
N LEU A 357 17.22 -2.18 10.04
CA LEU A 357 18.21 -1.33 9.40
C LEU A 357 19.19 -0.75 10.42
N ASP A 358 18.75 -0.32 11.61
CA ASP A 358 19.66 0.09 12.69
C ASP A 358 20.68 -1.01 13.03
N THR A 359 20.22 -2.26 13.11
CA THR A 359 21.10 -3.42 13.36
C THR A 359 22.12 -3.60 12.23
N VAL A 360 21.67 -3.56 10.96
CA VAL A 360 22.54 -3.70 9.78
C VAL A 360 23.58 -2.57 9.70
N LEU A 361 23.19 -1.34 10.03
CA LEU A 361 24.09 -0.18 10.00
C LEU A 361 25.16 -0.21 11.11
N ARG A 362 24.94 -0.98 12.18
CA ARG A 362 25.95 -1.21 13.23
C ARG A 362 27.01 -2.24 12.85
N GLU A 363 26.75 -3.08 11.83
CA GLU A 363 27.72 -4.07 11.34
C GLU A 363 28.89 -3.40 10.59
N GLY A 364 28.68 -2.21 10.01
CA GLY A 364 29.71 -1.44 9.33
C GLY A 364 29.14 -0.33 8.45
N PRO A 365 29.99 0.45 7.75
CA PRO A 365 29.53 1.52 6.87
C PRO A 365 28.67 1.00 5.73
N LYS A 366 27.51 1.63 5.48
CA LYS A 366 26.61 1.25 4.39
C LYS A 366 26.23 2.43 3.51
N VAL A 367 26.02 2.14 2.23
CA VAL A 367 25.38 3.04 1.27
C VAL A 367 23.98 2.53 0.98
N LEU A 368 22.95 3.25 1.41
CA LEU A 368 21.57 2.99 1.00
C LEU A 368 21.32 3.69 -0.33
N PHE A 369 21.41 2.95 -1.43
CA PHE A 369 21.19 3.49 -2.77
C PHE A 369 19.72 3.32 -3.18
N VAL A 370 19.02 4.45 -3.29
CA VAL A 370 17.61 4.54 -3.69
C VAL A 370 17.53 4.98 -5.14
N GLU A 371 17.25 4.03 -6.01
CA GLU A 371 17.13 4.23 -7.45
C GLU A 371 15.73 4.70 -7.82
N ASP A 372 15.68 5.82 -8.55
CA ASP A 372 14.47 6.38 -9.13
C ASP A 372 13.35 6.68 -8.11
N ALA A 373 13.71 7.34 -7.00
CA ALA A 373 12.84 7.70 -5.88
C ALA A 373 11.64 8.63 -6.21
N HIS A 374 11.47 9.05 -7.46
CA HIS A 374 10.26 9.75 -7.89
C HIS A 374 9.02 8.82 -7.95
N TRP A 375 9.24 7.49 -7.94
CA TRP A 375 8.20 6.47 -7.76
C TRP A 375 8.19 5.86 -6.37
N ILE A 376 8.87 6.46 -5.39
CA ILE A 376 8.86 5.94 -4.03
C ILE A 376 7.49 6.13 -3.38
N ASP A 377 7.03 5.13 -2.64
CA ASP A 377 5.83 5.23 -1.81
C ASP A 377 6.08 6.10 -0.57
N ARG A 378 5.01 6.69 -0.04
CA ARG A 378 5.09 7.65 1.08
C ARG A 378 5.65 7.02 2.36
N ASP A 379 5.33 5.76 2.63
CA ASP A 379 5.78 5.08 3.84
C ASP A 379 7.28 4.74 3.78
N SER A 380 7.77 4.32 2.62
CA SER A 380 9.21 4.16 2.34
C SER A 380 9.96 5.49 2.46
N ALA A 381 9.41 6.58 1.91
CA ALA A 381 9.97 7.93 2.05
C ALA A 381 10.08 8.35 3.52
N ARG A 382 9.01 8.14 4.29
CA ARG A 382 8.96 8.38 5.74
C ARG A 382 10.03 7.58 6.49
N LEU A 383 10.23 6.31 6.11
CA LEU A 383 11.22 5.44 6.74
C LEU A 383 12.65 5.89 6.46
N ILE A 384 12.97 6.29 5.21
CA ILE A 384 14.30 6.81 4.85
C ILE A 384 14.62 8.08 5.64
N ALA A 385 13.64 9.01 5.75
CA ALA A 385 13.79 10.22 6.54
C ALA A 385 14.05 9.90 8.02
N ALA A 386 13.24 9.00 8.61
CA ALA A 386 13.41 8.56 9.99
C ALA A 386 14.79 7.91 10.23
N LEU A 387 15.26 7.09 9.29
CA LEU A 387 16.57 6.45 9.35
C LEU A 387 17.69 7.49 9.37
N CYS A 388 17.64 8.50 8.51
CA CYS A 388 18.68 9.54 8.44
C CYS A 388 18.74 10.39 9.73
N VAL A 389 17.61 10.62 10.39
CA VAL A 389 17.54 11.39 11.64
C VAL A 389 17.96 10.54 12.84
N GLN A 390 17.37 9.36 13.00
CA GLN A 390 17.56 8.50 14.18
C GLN A 390 18.91 7.79 14.19
N CYS A 391 19.45 7.47 13.01
CA CYS A 391 20.75 6.85 12.85
C CYS A 391 21.82 7.87 12.42
N SER A 392 21.68 9.14 12.82
CA SER A 392 22.60 10.22 12.43
C SER A 392 24.06 9.99 12.86
N ASP A 393 24.26 9.24 13.94
CA ASP A 393 25.57 8.84 14.48
C ASP A 393 26.09 7.49 13.90
N LEU A 394 25.37 6.88 12.95
CA LEU A 394 25.78 5.63 12.29
C LEU A 394 26.43 5.89 10.93
N PRO A 395 27.31 4.98 10.44
CA PRO A 395 28.05 5.19 9.21
C PRO A 395 27.21 4.93 7.95
N LEU A 396 26.24 5.80 7.67
CA LEU A 396 25.29 5.68 6.56
C LEU A 396 25.48 6.78 5.50
N LEU A 397 25.52 6.41 4.22
CA LEU A 397 25.27 7.33 3.11
C LEU A 397 23.98 6.94 2.38
N ALA A 398 22.92 7.73 2.52
CA ALA A 398 21.72 7.61 1.70
C ALA A 398 21.95 8.31 0.36
N LEU A 399 22.14 7.53 -0.71
CA LEU A 399 22.35 8.00 -2.07
C LEU A 399 21.04 7.88 -2.84
N ILE A 400 20.42 8.98 -3.23
CA ILE A 400 19.07 8.99 -3.78
C ILE A 400 19.09 9.57 -5.19
N THR A 401 18.43 8.92 -6.14
CA THR A 401 18.24 9.48 -7.49
C THR A 401 16.78 9.81 -7.73
N ARG A 402 16.47 11.05 -8.14
CA ARG A 402 15.10 11.53 -8.25
C ARG A 402 14.88 12.40 -9.48
N ARG A 403 13.64 12.45 -9.97
CA ARG A 403 13.19 13.47 -10.92
C ARG A 403 12.37 14.55 -10.20
N PRO A 404 12.46 15.83 -10.60
CA PRO A 404 11.72 16.91 -9.95
C PRO A 404 10.20 16.70 -9.88
N GLU A 405 9.62 16.04 -10.88
CA GLU A 405 8.18 15.81 -11.01
C GLU A 405 7.59 14.67 -10.15
N GLY A 406 8.37 14.01 -9.29
CA GLY A 406 7.91 12.90 -8.46
C GLY A 406 7.71 13.22 -6.98
N THR A 407 7.46 12.19 -6.17
CA THR A 407 7.35 12.27 -4.71
C THR A 407 8.52 13.05 -4.13
N GLU A 408 8.25 14.11 -3.36
CA GLU A 408 9.29 14.89 -2.69
C GLU A 408 9.78 14.17 -1.42
N LEU A 409 11.09 14.20 -1.21
CA LEU A 409 11.73 13.77 0.03
C LEU A 409 12.16 15.05 0.74
N ASP A 410 11.46 15.41 1.81
CA ASP A 410 11.78 16.60 2.59
C ASP A 410 12.09 16.19 4.03
N PHE A 411 13.38 16.24 4.39
CA PHE A 411 13.85 16.04 5.75
C PHE A 411 15.17 16.79 5.98
N GLU A 412 15.41 17.15 7.23
CA GLU A 412 16.58 17.91 7.65
C GLU A 412 17.88 17.15 7.32
N GLY A 413 18.84 17.84 6.71
CA GLY A 413 20.14 17.24 6.34
C GLY A 413 20.20 16.59 4.95
N LEU A 414 19.12 16.57 4.18
CA LEU A 414 19.16 16.13 2.78
C LEU A 414 19.94 17.13 1.91
N ILE A 415 21.02 16.67 1.29
CA ILE A 415 21.90 17.49 0.45
C ILE A 415 21.43 17.44 -1.00
N PRO A 416 20.90 18.53 -1.58
CA PRO A 416 20.50 18.55 -2.97
C PRO A 416 21.73 18.58 -3.89
N MET A 417 21.77 17.67 -4.85
CA MET A 417 22.78 17.58 -5.90
C MET A 417 22.11 17.64 -7.27
N PRO A 418 21.64 18.81 -7.73
CA PRO A 418 21.06 18.93 -9.05
C PRO A 418 22.09 18.61 -10.13
N LEU A 419 21.64 17.90 -11.19
CA LEU A 419 22.44 17.73 -12.40
C LEU A 419 21.91 18.61 -13.52
N ASP A 420 22.75 19.53 -13.98
CA ASP A 420 22.47 20.36 -15.15
C ASP A 420 22.67 19.57 -16.45
N ARG A 421 22.58 20.22 -17.61
CA ARG A 421 23.04 19.65 -18.88
C ARG A 421 24.56 19.47 -18.89
N ILE A 422 25.10 18.54 -19.69
CA ILE A 422 26.54 18.42 -19.90
C ILE A 422 27.04 19.60 -20.74
N ARG A 423 28.28 20.04 -20.46
CA ARG A 423 28.94 21.10 -21.23
C ARG A 423 29.40 20.57 -22.59
N LEU A 424 29.65 21.48 -23.53
CA LEU A 424 30.15 21.17 -24.87
C LEU A 424 31.41 20.30 -24.82
N GLU A 425 32.33 20.58 -23.91
CA GLU A 425 33.56 19.78 -23.79
C GLU A 425 33.26 18.32 -23.42
N SER A 426 32.37 18.10 -22.46
CA SER A 426 31.95 16.75 -22.05
C SER A 426 31.06 16.06 -23.07
N ALA A 427 30.31 16.80 -23.89
CA ALA A 427 29.54 16.25 -25.00
C ALA A 427 30.46 15.74 -26.12
N ALA A 428 31.50 16.49 -26.46
CA ALA A 428 32.52 16.07 -27.42
C ALA A 428 33.32 14.85 -26.92
N GLU A 429 33.70 14.84 -25.64
CA GLU A 429 34.34 13.69 -25.00
C GLU A 429 33.43 12.43 -25.05
N LEU A 430 32.13 12.56 -24.77
CA LEU A 430 31.19 11.44 -24.85
C LEU A 430 31.00 10.95 -26.29
N LEU A 431 30.99 11.84 -27.29
CA LEU A 431 30.98 11.45 -28.71
C LEU A 431 32.24 10.71 -29.12
N ASN A 432 33.41 11.10 -28.61
CA ASN A 432 34.66 10.39 -28.91
C ASN A 432 34.67 8.96 -28.38
N GLU A 433 33.97 8.70 -27.27
CA GLU A 433 33.83 7.33 -26.76
C GLU A 433 32.79 6.50 -27.50
N LEU A 434 31.71 7.14 -27.96
CA LEU A 434 30.67 6.46 -28.74
C LEU A 434 31.11 6.17 -30.17
N ASP A 435 31.99 7.01 -30.72
CA ASP A 435 32.59 6.89 -32.05
C ASP A 435 34.13 6.93 -31.96
N PRO A 436 34.75 5.84 -31.43
CA PRO A 436 36.20 5.78 -31.25
C PRO A 436 36.95 5.68 -32.59
N ASP A 437 36.28 5.16 -33.63
CA ASP A 437 36.84 4.98 -34.97
C ASP A 437 36.70 6.24 -35.85
N GLY A 438 35.98 7.27 -35.38
CA GLY A 438 35.82 8.54 -36.08
C GLY A 438 34.95 8.45 -37.34
N ALA A 439 33.93 7.58 -37.35
CA ALA A 439 33.00 7.40 -38.46
C ALA A 439 32.06 8.61 -38.65
N ILE A 440 31.76 9.37 -37.60
CA ILE A 440 30.93 10.58 -37.66
C ILE A 440 31.84 11.77 -38.01
N ASP A 441 31.54 12.46 -39.12
CA ASP A 441 32.33 13.60 -39.57
C ASP A 441 32.21 14.82 -38.63
N PRO A 442 33.19 15.75 -38.66
CA PRO A 442 33.22 16.88 -37.74
C PRO A 442 32.00 17.81 -37.80
N GLN A 443 31.41 18.02 -38.98
CA GLN A 443 30.23 18.88 -39.13
C GLN A 443 29.00 18.20 -38.50
N ALA A 444 28.85 16.89 -38.72
CA ALA A 444 27.80 16.11 -38.10
C ALA A 444 27.95 16.05 -36.57
N ARG A 445 29.18 15.99 -36.04
CA ARG A 445 29.45 16.01 -34.59
C ARG A 445 28.95 17.29 -33.93
N ASP A 446 29.25 18.46 -34.50
CA ASP A 446 28.78 19.75 -33.97
C ASP A 446 27.25 19.83 -33.97
N GLU A 447 26.63 19.36 -35.05
CA GLU A 447 25.18 19.30 -35.20
C GLU A 447 24.48 18.33 -34.21
N ILE A 448 25.12 17.20 -33.86
CA ILE A 448 24.63 16.27 -32.83
C ILE A 448 24.68 16.91 -31.45
N VAL A 449 25.79 17.58 -31.12
CA VAL A 449 25.97 18.27 -29.84
C VAL A 449 24.93 19.39 -29.67
N GLU A 450 24.70 20.17 -30.72
CA GLU A 450 23.68 21.23 -30.73
C GLU A 450 22.27 20.67 -30.51
N ARG A 451 21.89 19.59 -31.22
CA ARG A 451 20.55 18.99 -31.10
C ARG A 451 20.32 18.23 -29.79
N ALA A 452 21.35 17.55 -29.28
CA ALA A 452 21.27 16.88 -27.98
C ALA A 452 21.07 17.87 -26.83
N GLN A 453 21.35 19.17 -27.06
CA GLN A 453 21.12 20.25 -26.10
C GLN A 453 21.75 19.96 -24.73
N GLY A 454 22.86 19.20 -24.71
CA GLY A 454 23.56 18.77 -23.50
C GLY A 454 22.83 17.71 -22.65
N VAL A 455 21.91 16.92 -23.23
CA VAL A 455 21.30 15.74 -22.58
C VAL A 455 22.06 14.46 -23.01
N PRO A 456 22.79 13.78 -22.10
CA PRO A 456 23.62 12.62 -22.43
C PRO A 456 22.88 11.49 -23.16
N LEU A 457 21.68 11.13 -22.70
CA LEU A 457 20.88 10.07 -23.33
C LEU A 457 20.52 10.42 -24.79
N PHE A 458 20.25 11.69 -25.08
CA PHE A 458 19.90 12.12 -26.43
C PHE A 458 21.12 12.11 -27.35
N LEU A 459 22.25 12.58 -26.85
CA LEU A 459 23.54 12.50 -27.56
C LEU A 459 23.87 11.05 -27.92
N GLU A 460 23.70 10.12 -26.98
CA GLU A 460 23.93 8.70 -27.18
C GLU A 460 23.01 8.10 -28.26
N HIS A 461 21.71 8.40 -28.23
CA HIS A 461 20.76 7.87 -29.20
C HIS A 461 20.95 8.45 -30.61
N ILE A 462 21.23 9.75 -30.75
CA ILE A 462 21.46 10.37 -32.06
C ILE A 462 22.76 9.84 -32.66
N ALA A 463 23.84 9.75 -31.88
CA ALA A 463 25.12 9.22 -32.34
C ALA A 463 24.99 7.75 -32.78
N LYS A 464 24.34 6.90 -31.96
CA LYS A 464 24.07 5.50 -32.33
C LYS A 464 23.21 5.37 -33.57
N ALA A 465 22.19 6.21 -33.73
CA ALA A 465 21.33 6.19 -34.92
C ALA A 465 22.11 6.50 -36.21
N ILE A 466 23.17 7.31 -36.14
CA ILE A 466 24.05 7.63 -37.28
C ILE A 466 25.05 6.49 -37.52
N LEU A 467 25.71 5.99 -36.48
CA LEU A 467 26.68 4.89 -36.57
C LEU A 467 26.05 3.59 -37.10
N GLU A 468 24.81 3.31 -36.72
CA GLU A 468 24.09 2.11 -37.18
C GLU A 468 23.76 2.18 -38.70
N ARG A 469 23.73 3.36 -39.35
CA ARG A 469 23.47 3.53 -40.81
C ARG A 469 24.62 3.03 -41.69
N ASP A 470 25.86 3.22 -41.24
CA ASP A 470 27.05 3.02 -42.08
C ASP A 470 27.40 1.54 -42.31
N SER A 471 26.75 0.64 -41.55
CA SER A 471 26.87 -0.81 -41.74
C SER A 471 26.26 -1.35 -43.05
N SER A 472 25.50 -0.53 -43.78
CA SER A 472 24.83 -0.88 -45.05
C SER A 472 25.57 -0.44 -46.32
N GLY A 473 26.71 0.26 -46.18
CA GLY A 473 27.70 0.42 -47.24
C GLY A 473 27.20 1.07 -48.54
N THR A 474 26.74 2.33 -48.49
CA THR A 474 26.90 3.33 -49.55
C THR A 474 26.34 4.70 -49.11
N GLY A 475 27.21 5.68 -48.87
CA GLY A 475 26.85 7.12 -48.92
C GLY A 475 26.88 7.88 -47.59
N ARG A 476 27.39 9.13 -47.66
CA ARG A 476 27.42 10.13 -46.58
C ARG A 476 26.06 10.32 -45.89
N PRO A 477 26.02 10.74 -44.61
CA PRO A 477 24.78 11.10 -43.93
C PRO A 477 24.22 12.41 -44.51
N ASP A 478 23.17 12.34 -45.35
CA ASP A 478 22.62 13.55 -45.98
C ASP A 478 21.71 14.39 -45.04
N THR A 479 21.22 13.85 -43.90
CA THR A 479 20.46 14.64 -42.91
C THR A 479 20.53 14.07 -41.48
N ILE A 480 20.77 14.95 -40.49
CA ILE A 480 20.65 14.65 -39.05
C ILE A 480 19.18 14.85 -38.62
N PRO A 481 18.54 13.87 -37.95
CA PRO A 481 17.14 13.95 -37.55
C PRO A 481 16.84 15.21 -36.72
N PRO A 482 15.77 15.97 -37.03
CA PRO A 482 15.43 17.21 -36.34
C PRO A 482 15.04 17.05 -34.85
N THR A 483 14.51 15.90 -34.45
CA THR A 483 14.04 15.62 -33.08
C THR A 483 14.48 14.23 -32.58
N LEU A 484 14.46 14.00 -31.26
CA LEU A 484 14.71 12.67 -30.66
C LEU A 484 13.79 11.59 -31.24
N ILE A 485 12.53 11.93 -31.54
CA ILE A 485 11.57 10.99 -32.10
C ILE A 485 11.89 10.70 -33.55
N GLU A 486 12.33 11.67 -34.35
CA GLU A 486 12.84 11.38 -35.69
C GLU A 486 14.15 10.60 -35.62
N ALA A 487 15.00 10.81 -34.62
CA ALA A 487 16.20 9.99 -34.42
C ALA A 487 15.85 8.54 -34.03
N LEU A 488 14.86 8.35 -33.16
CA LEU A 488 14.33 7.03 -32.80
C LEU A 488 13.59 6.40 -34.00
N VAL A 489 12.70 7.13 -34.66
CA VAL A 489 11.92 6.68 -35.81
C VAL A 489 12.83 6.37 -36.98
N GLU A 490 13.81 7.20 -37.35
CA GLU A 490 14.78 6.89 -38.41
C GLU A 490 15.65 5.66 -38.05
N ARG A 491 16.03 5.51 -36.78
CA ARG A 491 16.69 4.28 -36.28
C ARG A 491 15.78 3.05 -36.42
N PHE A 492 14.47 3.25 -36.43
CA PHE A 492 13.46 2.20 -36.57
C PHE A 492 12.73 2.21 -37.93
N ASP A 493 13.07 3.07 -38.90
CA ASP A 493 12.25 3.31 -40.11
C ASP A 493 12.23 2.12 -41.06
N HIS A 494 13.22 1.23 -40.93
CA HIS A 494 13.23 -0.08 -41.56
C HIS A 494 12.16 -1.04 -41.01
N VAL A 495 11.28 -0.60 -40.09
CA VAL A 495 10.22 -1.38 -39.44
C VAL A 495 8.80 -1.05 -39.99
N GLY A 496 8.68 -0.28 -41.07
CA GLY A 496 7.38 -0.02 -41.74
C GLY A 496 6.43 0.82 -40.89
N ASP A 497 5.18 0.39 -40.67
CA ASP A 497 4.14 1.01 -39.80
C ASP A 497 4.52 1.16 -38.30
N ALA A 498 5.82 1.18 -37.95
CA ALA A 498 6.34 1.24 -36.59
C ALA A 498 5.86 2.47 -35.81
N ARG A 499 5.66 3.59 -36.50
CA ARG A 499 5.11 4.81 -35.90
C ARG A 499 3.73 4.58 -35.30
N GLU A 500 2.81 3.98 -36.05
CA GLU A 500 1.45 3.71 -35.57
C GLU A 500 1.45 2.76 -34.38
N LEU A 501 2.32 1.75 -34.42
CA LEU A 501 2.49 0.79 -33.33
C LEU A 501 3.04 1.45 -32.05
N VAL A 502 4.01 2.34 -32.19
CA VAL A 502 4.64 3.06 -31.06
C VAL A 502 3.68 4.10 -30.46
N GLU A 503 2.96 4.84 -31.30
CA GLU A 503 1.90 5.77 -30.86
C GLU A 503 0.79 5.03 -30.08
N ALA A 504 0.33 3.88 -30.58
CA ALA A 504 -0.68 3.07 -29.93
C ALA A 504 -0.18 2.48 -28.59
N ALA A 505 1.04 1.96 -28.56
CA ALA A 505 1.66 1.45 -27.35
C ALA A 505 1.84 2.55 -26.29
N ALA A 506 2.19 3.78 -26.69
CA ALA A 506 2.34 4.90 -25.76
C ALA A 506 1.02 5.24 -25.03
N VAL A 507 -0.11 5.14 -25.73
CA VAL A 507 -1.46 5.40 -25.18
C VAL A 507 -1.93 4.28 -24.25
N LEU A 508 -1.61 3.01 -24.54
CA LEU A 508 -1.99 1.87 -23.70
C LEU A 508 -1.29 1.86 -22.33
N GLY A 509 -0.16 2.56 -22.18
CA GLY A 509 0.46 2.81 -20.88
C GLY A 509 1.87 2.23 -20.75
N ALA A 510 2.30 2.03 -19.51
CA ALA A 510 3.64 1.54 -19.20
C ALA A 510 3.83 0.06 -19.50
N GLU A 511 2.77 -0.76 -19.37
CA GLU A 511 2.77 -2.18 -19.70
C GLU A 511 1.66 -2.47 -20.71
N VAL A 512 2.07 -2.85 -21.93
CA VAL A 512 1.22 -2.92 -23.12
C VAL A 512 1.04 -4.37 -23.51
N ARG A 513 -0.17 -4.90 -23.38
CA ARG A 513 -0.44 -6.26 -23.87
C ARG A 513 -0.45 -6.28 -25.39
N VAL A 514 0.24 -7.25 -25.98
CA VAL A 514 0.38 -7.35 -27.44
C VAL A 514 -0.94 -7.71 -28.13
N ASP A 515 -1.83 -8.46 -27.47
CA ASP A 515 -3.18 -8.76 -27.99
C ASP A 515 -4.07 -7.50 -28.05
N VAL A 516 -4.06 -6.68 -27.00
CA VAL A 516 -4.76 -5.39 -26.96
C VAL A 516 -4.18 -4.43 -28.00
N LEU A 517 -2.85 -4.33 -28.09
CA LEU A 517 -2.18 -3.50 -29.09
C LEU A 517 -2.55 -3.93 -30.52
N ALA A 518 -2.57 -5.23 -30.80
CA ALA A 518 -2.95 -5.77 -32.10
C ALA A 518 -4.41 -5.48 -32.47
N ALA A 519 -5.32 -5.66 -31.51
CA ALA A 519 -6.73 -5.30 -31.67
C ALA A 519 -6.91 -3.79 -31.90
N MET A 520 -6.14 -2.95 -31.20
CA MET A 520 -6.20 -1.49 -31.30
C MET A 520 -5.80 -0.97 -32.69
N ILE A 521 -4.77 -1.56 -33.31
CA ILE A 521 -4.31 -1.18 -34.65
C ILE A 521 -4.95 -2.02 -35.79
N GLY A 522 -5.85 -2.94 -35.46
CA GLY A 522 -6.57 -3.78 -36.44
C GLY A 522 -5.65 -4.73 -37.23
N ARG A 523 -4.60 -5.26 -36.60
CA ARG A 523 -3.63 -6.19 -37.20
C ARG A 523 -3.67 -7.55 -36.53
N ASP A 524 -3.15 -8.57 -37.22
CA ASP A 524 -3.01 -9.91 -36.63
C ASP A 524 -2.00 -9.91 -35.49
N GLN A 525 -2.32 -10.55 -34.37
CA GLN A 525 -1.46 -10.57 -33.18
C GLN A 525 -0.06 -11.14 -33.47
N SER A 526 0.05 -12.14 -34.37
CA SER A 526 1.35 -12.73 -34.72
C SER A 526 2.23 -11.74 -35.51
N GLU A 527 1.62 -10.93 -36.37
CA GLU A 527 2.31 -9.87 -37.12
C GLU A 527 2.84 -8.79 -36.16
N VAL A 528 2.00 -8.33 -35.23
CA VAL A 528 2.38 -7.32 -34.23
C VAL A 528 3.47 -7.86 -33.30
N SER A 529 3.37 -9.11 -32.88
CA SER A 529 4.39 -9.77 -32.04
C SER A 529 5.75 -9.84 -32.73
N GLU A 530 5.78 -10.13 -34.04
CA GLU A 530 7.02 -10.15 -34.82
C GLU A 530 7.66 -8.75 -34.87
N ARG A 531 6.86 -7.71 -35.13
CA ARG A 531 7.32 -6.31 -35.18
C ARG A 531 7.83 -5.83 -33.81
N ILE A 532 7.08 -6.11 -32.74
CA ILE A 532 7.50 -5.83 -31.36
C ILE A 532 8.82 -6.53 -31.04
N THR A 533 9.00 -7.79 -31.44
CA THR A 533 10.26 -8.53 -31.23
C THR A 533 11.45 -7.83 -31.91
N ARG A 534 11.25 -7.24 -33.10
CA ARG A 534 12.28 -6.44 -33.77
C ARG A 534 12.59 -5.16 -33.00
N LEU A 535 11.58 -4.47 -32.47
CA LEU A 535 11.76 -3.25 -31.68
C LEU A 535 12.38 -3.52 -30.30
N VAL A 536 12.13 -4.69 -29.70
CA VAL A 536 12.83 -5.16 -28.50
C VAL A 536 14.32 -5.37 -28.77
N ARG A 537 14.66 -6.03 -29.88
CA ARG A 537 16.07 -6.24 -30.27
C ARG A 537 16.83 -4.94 -30.50
N ARG A 538 16.15 -3.87 -30.89
CA ARG A 538 16.74 -2.56 -31.12
C ARG A 538 16.65 -1.62 -29.90
N GLY A 539 16.17 -2.11 -28.76
CA GLY A 539 16.16 -1.39 -27.49
C GLY A 539 15.07 -0.31 -27.37
N LEU A 540 13.95 -0.43 -28.10
CA LEU A 540 12.80 0.48 -27.93
C LEU A 540 11.82 -0.03 -26.88
N PHE A 541 11.56 -1.33 -26.90
CA PHE A 541 10.69 -2.01 -25.95
C PHE A 541 11.48 -3.06 -25.15
N VAL A 542 10.94 -3.40 -24.00
CA VAL A 542 11.36 -4.52 -23.18
C VAL A 542 10.17 -5.45 -22.97
N PRO A 543 10.34 -6.78 -23.07
CA PRO A 543 9.31 -7.73 -22.70
C PRO A 543 8.88 -7.56 -21.23
N GLY A 544 7.57 -7.50 -21.01
CA GLY A 544 6.91 -7.49 -19.70
C GLY A 544 6.28 -8.85 -19.38
N GLY A 545 5.48 -8.90 -18.31
CA GLY A 545 4.79 -10.12 -17.88
C GLY A 545 3.65 -10.52 -18.83
N GLU A 546 3.25 -11.79 -18.82
CA GLU A 546 2.04 -12.29 -19.52
C GLU A 546 1.92 -11.95 -21.04
N GLY A 547 3.04 -11.77 -21.74
CA GLY A 547 3.02 -11.40 -23.16
C GLY A 547 2.77 -9.90 -23.41
N ALA A 548 3.00 -9.06 -22.40
CA ALA A 548 3.06 -7.62 -22.52
C ALA A 548 4.47 -7.12 -22.89
N VAL A 549 4.55 -5.84 -23.25
CA VAL A 549 5.80 -5.10 -23.49
C VAL A 549 5.74 -3.71 -22.87
N SER A 550 6.88 -3.18 -22.50
CA SER A 550 7.04 -1.83 -21.93
C SER A 550 8.09 -1.06 -22.71
N PHE A 551 8.04 0.27 -22.70
CA PHE A 551 9.13 1.06 -23.27
C PHE A 551 10.41 0.85 -22.47
N ASP A 552 11.56 0.77 -23.15
CA ASP A 552 12.88 0.61 -22.50
C ASP A 552 13.16 1.77 -21.52
N HIS A 553 12.66 2.96 -21.85
CA HIS A 553 12.71 4.11 -20.96
C HIS A 553 11.41 4.92 -21.03
N ALA A 554 10.86 5.30 -19.87
CA ALA A 554 9.63 6.11 -19.77
C ALA A 554 9.67 7.42 -20.60
N LEU A 555 10.85 8.05 -20.73
CA LEU A 555 11.01 9.27 -21.53
C LEU A 555 10.71 9.06 -23.01
N ILE A 556 10.90 7.84 -23.52
CA ILE A 556 10.59 7.53 -24.91
C ILE A 556 9.08 7.56 -25.11
N ARG A 557 8.32 6.97 -24.19
CA ARG A 557 6.85 7.06 -24.18
C ARG A 557 6.39 8.51 -24.04
N ASP A 558 6.94 9.26 -23.11
CA ASP A 558 6.53 10.66 -22.87
C ASP A 558 6.83 11.54 -24.07
N ALA A 559 7.99 11.34 -24.72
CA ALA A 559 8.32 12.02 -25.97
C ALA A 559 7.28 11.70 -27.06
N VAL A 560 6.92 10.43 -27.26
CA VAL A 560 5.88 10.02 -28.21
C VAL A 560 4.54 10.69 -27.88
N MET A 561 4.11 10.65 -26.62
CA MET A 561 2.85 11.27 -26.17
C MET A 561 2.82 12.78 -26.43
N GLN A 562 3.92 13.50 -26.20
CA GLN A 562 4.01 14.95 -26.44
C GLN A 562 3.90 15.35 -27.91
N THR A 563 4.14 14.43 -28.85
CA THR A 563 3.96 14.69 -30.29
C THR A 563 2.57 14.39 -30.83
N LEU A 564 1.73 13.71 -30.05
CA LEU A 564 0.38 13.38 -30.47
C LEU A 564 -0.51 14.63 -30.42
N LEU A 565 -1.03 15.03 -31.58
CA LEU A 565 -2.08 16.05 -31.64
C LEU A 565 -3.33 15.58 -30.87
N ARG A 566 -4.03 16.51 -30.22
CA ARG A 566 -5.22 16.22 -29.39
C ARG A 566 -6.22 15.28 -30.09
N ASN A 567 -6.56 15.54 -31.35
CA ASN A 567 -7.51 14.70 -32.12
C ASN A 567 -7.00 13.27 -32.34
N ARG A 568 -5.69 13.10 -32.57
CA ARG A 568 -5.08 11.77 -32.73
C ARG A 568 -5.05 11.02 -31.40
N LEU A 569 -4.70 11.72 -30.31
CA LEU A 569 -4.68 11.15 -28.97
C LEU A 569 -6.07 10.65 -28.54
N THR A 570 -7.11 11.47 -28.74
CA THR A 570 -8.52 11.08 -28.47
C THR A 570 -8.92 9.83 -29.26
N LYS A 571 -8.59 9.77 -30.56
CA LYS A 571 -8.86 8.61 -31.41
C LYS A 571 -8.15 7.34 -30.92
N LEU A 572 -6.91 7.48 -30.43
CA LEU A 572 -6.14 6.36 -29.87
C LEU A 572 -6.76 5.86 -28.55
N HIS A 573 -7.27 6.75 -27.70
CA HIS A 573 -8.01 6.31 -26.50
C HIS A 573 -9.34 5.62 -26.83
N GLU A 574 -10.09 6.10 -27.84
CA GLU A 574 -11.30 5.42 -28.32
C GLU A 574 -11.01 3.99 -28.81
N THR A 575 -9.96 3.83 -29.62
CA THR A 575 -9.55 2.52 -30.16
C THR A 575 -8.95 1.61 -29.09
N ALA A 576 -8.24 2.16 -28.10
CA ALA A 576 -7.79 1.41 -26.93
C ALA A 576 -8.98 0.85 -26.12
N LEU A 577 -10.02 1.66 -25.88
CA LEU A 577 -11.21 1.22 -25.16
C LEU A 577 -11.91 0.07 -25.89
N ALA A 578 -12.10 0.19 -27.21
CA ALA A 578 -12.68 -0.85 -28.04
C ALA A 578 -11.83 -2.12 -28.07
N ALA A 579 -10.51 -1.99 -28.09
CA ALA A 579 -9.59 -3.12 -28.04
C ALA A 579 -9.69 -3.86 -26.71
N TYR A 580 -9.63 -3.16 -25.57
CA TYR A 580 -9.80 -3.76 -24.25
C TYR A 580 -11.17 -4.46 -24.13
N GLN A 581 -12.26 -3.86 -24.59
CA GLN A 581 -13.59 -4.49 -24.58
C GLN A 581 -13.64 -5.78 -25.41
N ALA A 582 -12.91 -5.83 -26.53
CA ALA A 582 -12.92 -6.98 -27.43
C ALA A 582 -12.09 -8.16 -26.91
N VAL A 583 -10.92 -7.91 -26.33
CA VAL A 583 -9.95 -8.97 -26.01
C VAL A 583 -9.65 -9.17 -24.53
N ALA A 584 -9.95 -8.18 -23.67
CA ALA A 584 -9.68 -8.22 -22.23
C ALA A 584 -10.71 -7.41 -21.41
N PRO A 585 -12.02 -7.66 -21.54
CA PRO A 585 -13.05 -6.89 -20.83
C PRO A 585 -12.88 -6.94 -19.32
N GLU A 586 -12.39 -8.06 -18.78
CA GLU A 586 -12.10 -8.25 -17.36
C GLU A 586 -11.06 -7.25 -16.82
N ARG A 587 -10.13 -6.75 -17.65
CA ARG A 587 -9.16 -5.73 -17.22
C ARG A 587 -9.85 -4.39 -16.94
N LEU A 588 -10.86 -4.00 -17.73
CA LEU A 588 -11.62 -2.78 -17.49
C LEU A 588 -12.54 -2.89 -16.26
N GLU A 589 -13.06 -4.09 -15.99
CA GLU A 589 -13.88 -4.36 -14.80
C GLU A 589 -13.02 -4.41 -13.52
N ASN A 590 -11.85 -5.04 -13.59
CA ASN A 590 -10.97 -5.22 -12.45
C ASN A 590 -10.12 -3.97 -12.15
N SER A 591 -9.81 -3.14 -13.15
CA SER A 591 -9.05 -1.89 -12.99
C SER A 591 -9.89 -0.66 -13.40
N PRO A 592 -10.64 -0.06 -12.45
CA PRO A 592 -11.41 1.16 -12.72
C PRO A 592 -10.53 2.33 -13.16
N VAL A 593 -9.28 2.41 -12.69
CA VAL A 593 -8.31 3.43 -13.12
C VAL A 593 -7.96 3.30 -14.62
N THR A 594 -7.74 2.08 -15.11
CA THR A 594 -7.50 1.84 -16.55
C THR A 594 -8.72 2.26 -17.37
N ALA A 595 -9.91 1.87 -16.93
CA ALA A 595 -11.16 2.27 -17.58
C ALA A 595 -11.33 3.80 -17.61
N ALA A 596 -11.12 4.47 -16.48
CA ALA A 596 -11.17 5.93 -16.38
C ALA A 596 -10.17 6.61 -17.32
N THR A 597 -8.93 6.13 -17.36
CA THR A 597 -7.86 6.69 -18.20
C THR A 597 -8.27 6.75 -19.66
N HIS A 598 -8.80 5.65 -20.20
CA HIS A 598 -9.20 5.61 -21.61
C HIS A 598 -10.53 6.33 -21.90
N LEU A 599 -11.50 6.29 -20.98
CA LEU A 599 -12.75 7.04 -21.13
C LEU A 599 -12.51 8.55 -21.15
N LEU A 600 -11.73 9.06 -20.19
CA LEU A 600 -11.39 10.49 -20.11
C LEU A 600 -10.52 10.92 -21.30
N GLY A 601 -9.52 10.12 -21.68
CA GLY A 601 -8.67 10.40 -22.85
C GLY A 601 -9.46 10.40 -24.17
N ALA A 602 -10.53 9.61 -24.27
CA ALA A 602 -11.47 9.59 -25.39
C ALA A 602 -12.50 10.73 -25.35
N GLY A 603 -12.46 11.62 -24.35
CA GLY A 603 -13.44 12.69 -24.15
C GLY A 603 -14.80 12.21 -23.63
N GLN A 604 -14.92 10.95 -23.21
CA GLN A 604 -16.12 10.37 -22.62
C GLN A 604 -16.16 10.65 -21.10
N VAL A 605 -16.13 11.93 -20.74
CA VAL A 605 -15.92 12.41 -19.37
C VAL A 605 -16.99 11.90 -18.40
N VAL A 606 -18.24 11.93 -18.83
CA VAL A 606 -19.41 11.46 -18.08
C VAL A 606 -19.29 9.98 -17.66
N ALA A 607 -18.72 9.14 -18.52
CA ALA A 607 -18.52 7.73 -18.22
C ALA A 607 -17.23 7.46 -17.41
N GLY A 608 -16.23 8.34 -17.53
CA GLY A 608 -14.93 8.21 -16.87
C GLY A 608 -14.95 8.55 -15.38
N ILE A 609 -15.65 9.62 -14.98
CA ILE A 609 -15.72 10.07 -13.57
C ILE A 609 -16.21 8.97 -12.62
N PRO A 610 -17.31 8.23 -12.89
CA PRO A 610 -17.76 7.15 -12.01
C PRO A 610 -16.70 6.04 -11.80
N ARG A 611 -15.84 5.78 -12.78
CA ARG A 611 -14.75 4.81 -12.66
C ARG A 611 -13.63 5.31 -11.73
N LEU A 612 -13.35 6.61 -11.72
CA LEU A 612 -12.45 7.22 -10.73
C LEU A 612 -13.02 7.13 -9.31
N LEU A 613 -14.33 7.39 -9.14
CA LEU A 613 -14.99 7.24 -7.83
C LEU A 613 -14.95 5.80 -7.32
N GLN A 614 -15.17 4.83 -8.22
CA GLN A 614 -15.03 3.41 -7.89
C GLN A 614 -13.60 3.06 -7.46
N ALA A 615 -12.58 3.58 -8.15
CA ALA A 615 -11.18 3.38 -7.75
C ALA A 615 -10.90 4.02 -6.39
N ALA A 616 -11.33 5.26 -6.18
CA ALA A 616 -11.13 5.96 -4.91
C ALA A 616 -11.77 5.24 -3.73
N GLN A 617 -13.00 4.74 -3.90
CA GLN A 617 -13.69 3.96 -2.87
C GLN A 617 -12.92 2.68 -2.51
N ARG A 618 -12.36 1.99 -3.52
CA ARG A 618 -11.50 0.81 -3.28
C ARG A 618 -10.24 1.19 -2.51
N SER A 619 -9.57 2.28 -2.87
CA SER A 619 -8.39 2.77 -2.16
C SER A 619 -8.72 3.17 -0.71
N VAL A 620 -9.88 3.78 -0.45
CA VAL A 620 -10.36 4.02 0.93
C VAL A 620 -10.51 2.71 1.71
N THR A 621 -11.15 1.69 1.11
CA THR A 621 -11.31 0.38 1.76
C THR A 621 -9.97 -0.32 2.03
N LEU A 622 -8.97 -0.11 1.19
CA LEU A 622 -7.62 -0.66 1.37
C LEU A 622 -6.73 0.19 2.30
N GLY A 623 -7.20 1.35 2.76
CA GLY A 623 -6.42 2.30 3.57
C GLY A 623 -5.42 3.15 2.78
N GLU A 624 -5.47 3.11 1.45
CA GLU A 624 -4.65 3.88 0.52
C GLU A 624 -5.19 5.32 0.37
N LEU A 625 -5.30 6.05 1.48
CA LEU A 625 -5.99 7.35 1.54
C LEU A 625 -5.39 8.41 0.60
N ALA A 626 -4.07 8.38 0.38
CA ALA A 626 -3.41 9.28 -0.56
C ALA A 626 -3.81 9.01 -2.02
N GLU A 627 -3.98 7.75 -2.40
CA GLU A 627 -4.42 7.37 -3.73
C GLU A 627 -5.88 7.72 -3.95
N ALA A 628 -6.73 7.45 -2.95
CA ALA A 628 -8.12 7.90 -2.97
C ALA A 628 -8.22 9.40 -3.22
N GLN A 629 -7.42 10.21 -2.51
CA GLN A 629 -7.37 11.65 -2.71
C GLN A 629 -6.94 12.02 -4.14
N ARG A 630 -5.85 11.43 -4.66
CA ARG A 630 -5.37 11.70 -6.03
C ARG A 630 -6.44 11.41 -7.08
N LEU A 631 -7.15 10.29 -6.94
CA LEU A 631 -8.22 9.88 -7.84
C LEU A 631 -9.43 10.81 -7.77
N LEU A 632 -9.79 11.25 -6.57
CA LEU A 632 -10.89 12.19 -6.36
C LEU A 632 -10.57 13.59 -6.89
N GLU A 633 -9.35 14.08 -6.71
CA GLU A 633 -8.87 15.32 -7.31
C GLU A 633 -8.85 15.23 -8.85
N TRP A 634 -8.52 14.06 -9.40
CA TRP A 634 -8.61 13.84 -10.84
C TRP A 634 -10.07 13.87 -11.32
N ALA A 635 -10.99 13.25 -10.57
CA ALA A 635 -12.42 13.29 -10.88
C ALA A 635 -12.95 14.74 -10.83
N ASP A 636 -12.56 15.51 -9.81
CA ASP A 636 -12.95 16.90 -9.60
C ASP A 636 -12.47 17.81 -10.74
N ARG A 637 -11.19 17.71 -11.13
CA ARG A 637 -10.65 18.45 -12.30
C ARG A 637 -11.38 18.09 -13.60
N SER A 638 -11.79 16.83 -13.75
CA SER A 638 -12.47 16.35 -14.96
C SER A 638 -13.88 16.92 -15.11
N LEU A 639 -14.51 17.41 -14.04
CA LEU A 639 -15.83 18.06 -14.10
C LEU A 639 -15.83 19.32 -14.98
N ALA A 640 -14.68 19.99 -15.13
CA ALA A 640 -14.55 21.18 -15.97
C ALA A 640 -14.82 20.91 -17.46
N ASP A 641 -14.64 19.65 -17.90
CA ASP A 641 -14.90 19.22 -19.28
C ASP A 641 -16.35 18.72 -19.50
N VAL A 642 -17.19 18.71 -18.46
CA VAL A 642 -18.62 18.38 -18.56
C VAL A 642 -19.41 19.70 -18.73
N PRO A 643 -20.29 19.81 -19.75
CA PRO A 643 -21.16 20.98 -19.89
C PRO A 643 -22.02 21.23 -18.66
N GLU A 644 -22.27 22.50 -18.33
CA GLU A 644 -23.18 22.86 -17.24
C GLU A 644 -24.59 22.30 -17.48
N GLY A 645 -25.19 21.77 -16.42
CA GLY A 645 -26.52 21.17 -16.44
C GLY A 645 -26.61 19.95 -15.55
N PRO A 646 -27.77 19.27 -15.54
CA PRO A 646 -28.07 18.22 -14.58
C PRO A 646 -27.04 17.08 -14.60
N GLU A 647 -26.52 16.67 -15.74
CA GLU A 647 -25.54 15.57 -15.78
C GLU A 647 -24.26 15.90 -15.00
N ARG A 648 -23.75 17.14 -15.12
CA ARG A 648 -22.59 17.62 -14.36
C ARG A 648 -22.90 17.70 -12.87
N ASP A 649 -24.06 18.26 -12.50
CA ASP A 649 -24.47 18.42 -11.11
C ASP A 649 -24.51 17.08 -10.38
N GLY A 650 -24.98 16.02 -11.05
CA GLY A 650 -25.00 14.66 -10.51
C GLY A 650 -23.60 14.08 -10.30
N LEU A 651 -22.69 14.29 -11.25
CA LEU A 651 -21.30 13.84 -11.13
C LEU A 651 -20.56 14.62 -10.04
N GLU A 652 -20.73 15.94 -9.97
CA GLU A 652 -20.13 16.80 -8.95
C GLU A 652 -20.62 16.41 -7.55
N MET A 653 -21.92 16.16 -7.39
CA MET A 653 -22.49 15.65 -6.13
C MET A 653 -21.79 14.37 -5.66
N MET A 654 -21.65 13.37 -6.54
CA MET A 654 -20.97 12.11 -6.20
C MET A 654 -19.50 12.33 -5.86
N VAL A 655 -18.78 13.15 -6.63
CA VAL A 655 -17.36 13.49 -6.37
C VAL A 655 -17.20 14.13 -5.00
N LYS A 656 -18.01 15.14 -4.69
CA LYS A 656 -17.93 15.87 -3.42
C LYS A 656 -18.32 14.99 -2.22
N PHE A 657 -19.32 14.12 -2.36
CA PHE A 657 -19.70 13.17 -1.32
C PHE A 657 -18.57 12.17 -1.02
N THR A 658 -18.01 11.51 -2.05
CA THR A 658 -16.90 10.56 -1.86
C THR A 658 -15.64 11.25 -1.34
N LEU A 659 -15.40 12.51 -1.74
CA LEU A 659 -14.30 13.32 -1.22
C LEU A 659 -14.45 13.61 0.28
N GLY A 660 -15.66 13.97 0.73
CA GLY A 660 -15.95 14.12 2.16
C GLY A 660 -15.64 12.86 2.95
N LEU A 661 -16.04 11.68 2.46
CA LEU A 661 -15.78 10.40 3.10
C LEU A 661 -14.29 10.10 3.23
N ALA A 662 -13.52 10.28 2.15
CA ALA A 662 -12.08 10.03 2.14
C ALA A 662 -11.31 11.02 3.04
N MET A 663 -11.68 12.30 3.02
CA MET A 663 -11.02 13.34 3.82
C MET A 663 -11.22 13.16 5.33
N VAL A 664 -12.39 12.69 5.78
CA VAL A 664 -12.62 12.38 7.20
C VAL A 664 -11.59 11.40 7.75
N GLN A 665 -11.26 10.36 6.97
CA GLN A 665 -10.29 9.34 7.38
C GLN A 665 -8.85 9.88 7.45
N GLN A 666 -8.53 10.88 6.63
CA GLN A 666 -7.16 11.39 6.48
C GLN A 666 -6.87 12.61 7.39
N ARG A 667 -7.82 13.54 7.51
CA ARG A 667 -7.62 14.86 8.14
C ARG A 667 -8.45 15.04 9.41
N GLY A 668 -9.25 14.04 9.76
CA GLY A 668 -10.17 14.11 10.88
C GLY A 668 -11.47 14.83 10.54
N PHE A 669 -12.38 14.83 11.51
CA PHE A 669 -13.73 15.34 11.33
C PHE A 669 -13.79 16.87 11.30
N SER A 670 -12.87 17.60 11.93
CA SER A 670 -12.99 19.07 12.01
C SER A 670 -12.36 19.85 10.85
N ASP A 671 -11.84 19.18 9.82
CA ASP A 671 -11.25 19.89 8.68
C ASP A 671 -12.36 20.62 7.89
N ALA A 672 -12.18 21.92 7.69
CA ALA A 672 -13.15 22.76 6.97
C ALA A 672 -13.43 22.23 5.55
N SER A 673 -12.44 21.63 4.88
CA SER A 673 -12.62 21.10 3.52
C SER A 673 -13.58 19.91 3.48
N VAL A 674 -13.72 19.16 4.59
CA VAL A 674 -14.70 18.08 4.71
C VAL A 674 -16.11 18.65 4.72
N GLY A 675 -16.36 19.66 5.55
CA GLY A 675 -17.65 20.34 5.64
C GLY A 675 -18.04 21.01 4.31
N GLU A 676 -17.09 21.65 3.63
CA GLU A 676 -17.29 22.25 2.30
C GLU A 676 -17.71 21.21 1.24
N ALA A 677 -17.00 20.07 1.16
CA ALA A 677 -17.32 19.01 0.21
C ALA A 677 -18.73 18.45 0.47
N TYR A 678 -19.05 18.16 1.74
CA TYR A 678 -20.37 17.66 2.11
C TYR A 678 -21.49 18.66 1.86
N ASN A 679 -21.32 19.94 2.22
CA ASN A 679 -22.32 20.97 1.97
C ASN A 679 -22.60 21.11 0.48
N ARG A 680 -21.55 21.10 -0.36
CA ARG A 680 -21.72 21.18 -1.81
C ARG A 680 -22.46 19.96 -2.39
N ALA A 681 -22.17 18.76 -1.89
CA ALA A 681 -22.91 17.56 -2.30
C ALA A 681 -24.41 17.67 -1.96
N LEU A 682 -24.74 18.18 -0.77
CA LEU A 682 -26.13 18.36 -0.36
C LEU A 682 -26.87 19.42 -1.18
N GLU A 683 -26.24 20.57 -1.43
CA GLU A 683 -26.80 21.63 -2.27
C GLU A 683 -27.20 21.09 -3.63
N LEU A 684 -26.29 20.35 -4.29
CA LEU A 684 -26.54 19.74 -5.59
C LEU A 684 -27.64 18.68 -5.54
N CYS A 685 -27.67 17.84 -4.49
CA CYS A 685 -28.73 16.86 -4.30
C CYS A 685 -30.12 17.53 -4.25
N LEU A 686 -30.23 18.63 -3.51
CA LEU A 686 -31.47 19.38 -3.35
C LEU A 686 -31.90 20.09 -4.64
N GLU A 687 -30.97 20.73 -5.35
CA GLU A 687 -31.23 21.43 -6.62
C GLU A 687 -31.73 20.49 -7.72
N ARG A 688 -31.23 19.24 -7.73
CA ARG A 688 -31.63 18.20 -8.69
C ARG A 688 -33.03 17.62 -8.43
N GLY A 689 -33.60 17.89 -7.26
CA GLY A 689 -34.86 17.30 -6.84
C GLY A 689 -34.80 15.78 -6.67
N GLU A 690 -33.60 15.21 -6.51
CA GLU A 690 -33.43 13.82 -6.08
C GLU A 690 -33.98 13.70 -4.66
N ARG A 691 -35.02 12.88 -4.49
CA ARG A 691 -35.72 12.67 -3.22
C ARG A 691 -35.77 11.18 -2.91
N GLY A 692 -35.78 10.84 -1.63
CA GLY A 692 -35.86 9.45 -1.16
C GLY A 692 -34.52 8.96 -0.61
N GLU A 693 -34.22 7.68 -0.83
CA GLU A 693 -33.08 7.00 -0.19
C GLU A 693 -31.70 7.61 -0.52
N ALA A 694 -31.46 8.05 -1.76
CA ALA A 694 -30.17 8.65 -2.13
C ALA A 694 -29.90 9.96 -1.37
N GLU A 695 -30.92 10.83 -1.29
CA GLU A 695 -30.86 12.06 -0.49
C GLU A 695 -30.65 11.72 1.00
N PHE A 696 -31.31 10.66 1.49
CA PHE A 696 -31.16 10.20 2.86
C PHE A 696 -29.73 9.73 3.16
N GLN A 697 -29.12 8.93 2.29
CA GLN A 697 -27.75 8.45 2.46
C GLN A 697 -26.73 9.59 2.49
N ILE A 698 -26.88 10.58 1.60
CA ILE A 698 -26.05 11.77 1.60
C ILE A 698 -26.26 12.54 2.91
N ALA A 699 -27.51 12.83 3.28
CA ALA A 699 -27.83 13.54 4.51
C ALA A 699 -27.29 12.82 5.77
N TRP A 700 -27.34 11.48 5.79
CA TRP A 700 -26.80 10.66 6.88
C TRP A 700 -25.30 10.81 7.03
N GLY A 701 -24.52 10.71 5.94
CA GLY A 701 -23.07 10.86 5.99
C GLY A 701 -22.64 12.24 6.51
N ILE A 702 -23.34 13.28 6.06
CA ILE A 702 -23.12 14.67 6.50
C ILE A 702 -23.54 14.84 7.97
N TRP A 703 -24.67 14.25 8.36
CA TRP A 703 -25.18 14.28 9.72
C TRP A 703 -24.19 13.62 10.69
N ALA A 704 -23.66 12.44 10.35
CA ALA A 704 -22.68 11.74 11.17
C ALA A 704 -21.40 12.58 11.38
N HIS A 705 -20.97 13.31 10.36
CA HIS A 705 -19.85 14.25 10.47
C HIS A 705 -20.15 15.40 11.45
N TYR A 706 -21.25 16.13 11.25
CA TYR A 706 -21.58 17.27 12.11
C TYR A 706 -21.94 16.84 13.54
N GLN A 707 -22.41 15.60 13.72
CA GLN A 707 -22.60 15.00 15.02
C GLN A 707 -21.28 14.85 15.79
N VAL A 708 -20.21 14.42 15.12
CA VAL A 708 -18.87 14.30 15.72
C VAL A 708 -18.26 15.68 15.97
N CYS A 709 -18.48 16.63 15.06
CA CYS A 709 -18.05 18.04 15.19
C CYS A 709 -18.91 18.85 16.18
N ASN A 710 -20.02 18.29 16.66
CA ASN A 710 -20.97 18.90 17.57
C ASN A 710 -21.59 20.22 17.03
N ASP A 711 -21.81 20.32 15.72
CA ASP A 711 -22.61 21.40 15.12
C ASP A 711 -24.09 21.06 15.24
N VAL A 712 -24.66 21.38 16.41
CA VAL A 712 -26.02 21.04 16.80
C VAL A 712 -27.05 21.54 15.79
N LYS A 713 -26.85 22.75 15.25
CA LYS A 713 -27.80 23.35 14.31
C LYS A 713 -27.88 22.54 13.01
N ARG A 714 -26.72 22.21 12.43
CA ARG A 714 -26.66 21.38 11.21
C ARG A 714 -27.22 19.98 11.44
N VAL A 715 -26.90 19.39 12.59
CA VAL A 715 -27.39 18.08 13.02
C VAL A 715 -28.93 18.05 13.12
N GLU A 716 -29.55 19.08 13.70
CA GLU A 716 -31.01 19.21 13.77
C GLU A 716 -31.66 19.43 12.40
N GLU A 717 -31.06 20.26 11.56
CA GLU A 717 -31.55 20.52 10.20
C GLU A 717 -31.56 19.24 9.36
N LEU A 718 -30.45 18.49 9.36
CA LEU A 718 -30.32 17.23 8.62
C LEU A 718 -31.23 16.15 9.18
N THR A 719 -31.40 16.07 10.49
CA THR A 719 -32.32 15.10 11.10
C THR A 719 -33.76 15.39 10.76
N ARG A 720 -34.18 16.66 10.80
CA ARG A 720 -35.51 17.06 10.35
C ARG A 720 -35.73 16.65 8.90
N ARG A 721 -34.73 16.86 8.04
CA ARG A 721 -34.80 16.47 6.63
C ARG A 721 -34.90 14.96 6.44
N MET A 722 -34.07 14.17 7.12
CA MET A 722 -34.13 12.70 7.10
C MET A 722 -35.50 12.18 7.56
N VAL A 723 -36.12 12.83 8.55
CA VAL A 723 -37.47 12.50 9.02
C VAL A 723 -38.54 12.85 8.00
N GLU A 724 -38.41 13.97 7.28
CA GLU A 724 -39.31 14.31 6.17
C GLU A 724 -39.21 13.27 5.06
N ILE A 725 -38.01 12.87 4.66
CA ILE A 725 -37.79 11.83 3.65
C ILE A 725 -38.41 10.50 4.10
N ALA A 726 -38.22 10.11 5.35
CA ALA A 726 -38.76 8.87 5.91
C ALA A 726 -40.31 8.86 6.03
N ARG A 727 -40.99 10.00 5.92
CA ARG A 727 -42.46 10.03 5.79
C ARG A 727 -42.93 9.55 4.43
N ASP A 728 -42.15 9.84 3.40
CA ASP A 728 -42.43 9.43 2.02
C ASP A 728 -41.93 7.99 1.77
N ASP A 729 -40.85 7.57 2.45
CA ASP A 729 -40.32 6.21 2.42
C ASP A 729 -40.20 5.61 3.85
N PRO A 730 -41.22 4.84 4.30
CA PRO A 730 -41.22 4.24 5.64
C PRO A 730 -40.08 3.25 5.91
N SER A 731 -39.38 2.73 4.89
CA SER A 731 -38.25 1.83 5.11
C SER A 731 -37.08 2.52 5.81
N LEU A 732 -36.99 3.85 5.70
CA LEU A 732 -35.95 4.69 6.30
C LEU A 732 -36.33 5.20 7.70
N GLU A 733 -37.55 4.93 8.17
CA GLU A 733 -38.06 5.45 9.44
C GLU A 733 -37.22 4.99 10.64
N VAL A 734 -36.67 3.77 10.59
CA VAL A 734 -35.82 3.24 11.66
C VAL A 734 -34.51 4.03 11.80
N LEU A 735 -33.89 4.43 10.68
CA LEU A 735 -32.67 5.23 10.65
C LEU A 735 -32.96 6.69 11.06
N ALA A 736 -34.05 7.26 10.55
CA ALA A 736 -34.46 8.60 10.96
C ALA A 736 -34.73 8.68 12.47
N ALA A 737 -35.41 7.66 13.02
CA ALA A 737 -35.70 7.59 14.45
C ALA A 737 -34.44 7.38 15.31
N SER A 738 -33.43 6.65 14.82
CA SER A 738 -32.16 6.47 15.54
C SER A 738 -31.33 7.78 15.56
N ALA A 739 -31.28 8.52 14.45
CA ALA A 739 -30.67 9.84 14.40
C ALA A 739 -31.37 10.83 15.36
N GLN A 740 -32.71 10.84 15.37
CA GLN A 740 -33.47 11.63 16.35
C GLN A 740 -33.16 11.24 17.80
N SER A 741 -33.11 9.94 18.08
CA SER A 741 -32.79 9.40 19.42
C SER A 741 -31.46 9.93 19.92
N LEU A 742 -30.43 9.92 19.06
CA LEU A 742 -29.11 10.43 19.40
C LEU A 742 -29.13 11.92 19.77
N ILE A 743 -29.79 12.77 18.96
CA ILE A 743 -29.87 14.21 19.22
C ILE A 743 -30.59 14.47 20.54
N MET A 744 -31.74 13.83 20.76
CA MET A 744 -32.48 13.99 22.03
C MET A 744 -31.60 13.60 23.22
N CYS A 745 -30.76 12.56 23.08
CA CYS A 745 -29.79 12.20 24.09
C CYS A 745 -28.81 13.36 24.35
N THR A 746 -28.07 13.80 23.34
CA THR A 746 -27.03 14.84 23.47
C THR A 746 -27.57 16.19 23.96
N GLN A 747 -28.82 16.50 23.65
CA GLN A 747 -29.53 17.71 24.10
C GLN A 747 -30.14 17.57 25.50
N GLY A 748 -29.90 16.45 26.21
CA GLY A 748 -30.40 16.22 27.57
C GLY A 748 -31.91 15.94 27.66
N ARG A 749 -32.58 15.63 26.54
CA ARG A 749 -34.02 15.34 26.46
C ARG A 749 -34.28 13.84 26.64
N LEU A 750 -34.00 13.34 27.85
CA LEU A 750 -33.92 11.91 28.15
C LEU A 750 -35.25 11.15 27.95
N GLU A 751 -36.39 11.76 28.30
CA GLU A 751 -37.70 11.13 28.10
C GLU A 751 -38.03 10.92 26.61
N GLU A 752 -37.72 11.92 25.79
CA GLU A 752 -37.94 11.85 24.34
C GLU A 752 -36.98 10.87 23.67
N GLN A 753 -35.72 10.84 24.12
CA GLN A 753 -34.74 9.83 23.73
C GLN A 753 -35.28 8.42 24.00
N HIS A 754 -35.82 8.18 25.20
CA HIS A 754 -36.32 6.86 25.56
C HIS A 754 -37.53 6.45 24.70
N ALA A 755 -38.43 7.39 24.41
CA ALA A 755 -39.56 7.16 23.52
C ALA A 755 -39.11 6.81 22.09
N LEU A 756 -38.10 7.52 21.57
CA LEU A 756 -37.52 7.27 20.25
C LEU A 756 -36.78 5.93 20.20
N ALA A 757 -35.99 5.59 21.22
CA ALA A 757 -35.33 4.30 21.30
C ALA A 757 -36.32 3.12 21.31
N LYS A 758 -37.44 3.27 22.02
CA LYS A 758 -38.54 2.29 21.96
C LYS A 758 -39.15 2.20 20.56
N LYS A 759 -39.30 3.33 19.87
CA LYS A 759 -39.76 3.37 18.47
C LYS A 759 -38.78 2.65 17.54
N VAL A 760 -37.47 2.94 17.63
CA VAL A 760 -36.42 2.25 16.86
C VAL A 760 -36.50 0.75 17.06
N ARG A 761 -36.57 0.28 18.31
CA ARG A 761 -36.73 -1.15 18.62
C ARG A 761 -37.98 -1.77 18.00
N THR A 762 -39.08 -1.03 17.96
CA THR A 762 -40.34 -1.50 17.35
C THR A 762 -40.24 -1.59 15.82
N LEU A 763 -39.52 -0.66 15.21
CA LEU A 763 -39.31 -0.60 13.75
C LEU A 763 -38.20 -1.54 13.26
N TYR A 764 -37.28 -1.95 14.13
CA TYR A 764 -36.11 -2.71 13.72
C TYR A 764 -36.46 -4.15 13.34
N ILE A 765 -36.16 -4.54 12.10
CA ILE A 765 -36.39 -5.88 11.55
C ILE A 765 -35.02 -6.54 11.31
N PRO A 766 -34.62 -7.55 12.11
CA PRO A 766 -33.24 -8.04 12.13
C PRO A 766 -32.65 -8.46 10.79
N HIS A 767 -33.41 -9.18 9.95
CA HIS A 767 -32.92 -9.67 8.67
C HIS A 767 -32.88 -8.61 7.57
N LEU A 768 -33.60 -7.48 7.73
CA LEU A 768 -33.57 -6.37 6.79
C LEU A 768 -32.50 -5.34 7.19
N HIS A 769 -32.32 -5.12 8.49
CA HIS A 769 -31.53 -4.00 8.97
C HIS A 769 -30.11 -4.36 9.39
N ARG A 770 -29.78 -5.64 9.62
CA ARG A 770 -28.40 -6.08 9.97
C ARG A 770 -27.32 -5.56 9.02
N ASP A 771 -27.68 -5.28 7.76
CA ASP A 771 -26.75 -4.80 6.74
C ASP A 771 -26.68 -3.28 6.60
N GLN A 772 -27.47 -2.52 7.37
CA GLN A 772 -27.38 -1.05 7.43
C GLN A 772 -25.96 -0.58 7.71
N ALA A 773 -25.23 -1.26 8.61
CA ALA A 773 -23.85 -0.92 8.93
C ALA A 773 -22.89 -0.94 7.74
N ALA A 774 -23.19 -1.68 6.66
CA ALA A 774 -22.37 -1.69 5.46
C ALA A 774 -22.56 -0.42 4.61
N PHE A 775 -23.74 0.19 4.66
CA PHE A 775 -24.12 1.34 3.82
C PHE A 775 -24.06 2.67 4.58
N TYR A 776 -24.40 2.63 5.87
CA TYR A 776 -24.51 3.79 6.75
C TYR A 776 -23.38 3.87 7.77
N SER A 777 -22.42 2.94 7.74
CA SER A 777 -21.32 2.76 8.71
C SER A 777 -21.76 2.48 10.16
N GLN A 778 -23.07 2.44 10.42
CA GLN A 778 -23.67 2.22 11.74
C GLN A 778 -24.95 1.40 11.60
N ASP A 779 -25.31 0.70 12.67
CA ASP A 779 -26.60 0.01 12.81
C ASP A 779 -27.59 0.89 13.59
N SER A 780 -28.84 0.97 13.13
CA SER A 780 -29.84 1.88 13.71
C SER A 780 -30.25 1.51 15.14
N LEU A 781 -30.39 0.21 15.44
CA LEU A 781 -30.75 -0.24 16.78
C LEU A 781 -29.56 -0.09 17.72
N GLU A 782 -28.37 -0.49 17.27
CA GLU A 782 -27.14 -0.36 18.06
C GLU A 782 -26.87 1.09 18.47
N LEU A 783 -26.91 2.01 17.50
CA LEU A 783 -26.75 3.45 17.77
C LEU A 783 -27.75 3.94 18.83
N SER A 784 -29.02 3.52 18.73
CA SER A 784 -30.01 3.94 19.72
C SER A 784 -29.82 3.30 21.09
N LEU A 785 -29.33 2.05 21.17
CA LEU A 785 -29.08 1.35 22.43
C LEU A 785 -27.91 2.00 23.17
N LEU A 786 -26.80 2.27 22.49
CA LEU A 786 -25.60 2.87 23.10
C LEU A 786 -25.93 4.17 23.83
N PHE A 787 -26.61 5.09 23.16
CA PHE A 787 -27.00 6.37 23.76
C PHE A 787 -28.15 6.23 24.78
N GLN A 788 -28.93 5.15 24.72
CA GLN A 788 -29.86 4.81 25.80
C GLN A 788 -29.12 4.33 27.05
N VAL A 789 -27.99 3.62 26.94
CA VAL A 789 -27.17 3.23 28.10
C VAL A 789 -26.73 4.48 28.87
N HIS A 790 -26.22 5.49 28.15
CA HIS A 790 -25.86 6.79 28.74
C HIS A 790 -27.06 7.50 29.38
N GLY A 791 -28.15 7.67 28.63
CA GLY A 791 -29.33 8.39 29.10
C GLY A 791 -29.97 7.75 30.34
N ARG A 792 -30.05 6.42 30.40
CA ARG A 792 -30.65 5.70 31.54
C ARG A 792 -29.81 5.75 32.81
N PHE A 793 -28.48 5.67 32.69
CA PHE A 793 -27.61 5.92 33.83
C PHE A 793 -27.83 7.33 34.39
N ILE A 794 -27.86 8.33 33.51
CA ILE A 794 -28.01 9.73 33.91
C ILE A 794 -29.39 9.98 34.54
N ALA A 795 -30.44 9.35 34.03
CA ALA A 795 -31.78 9.37 34.60
C ALA A 795 -31.89 8.67 35.98
N GLY A 796 -30.85 7.96 36.43
CA GLY A 796 -30.87 7.18 37.67
C GLY A 796 -31.67 5.87 37.58
N ASP A 797 -32.00 5.41 36.37
CA ASP A 797 -32.74 4.17 36.12
C ASP A 797 -31.78 2.96 36.08
N TYR A 798 -31.44 2.45 37.27
CA TYR A 798 -30.46 1.36 37.40
C TYR A 798 -30.84 0.10 36.61
N GLN A 799 -32.08 -0.38 36.75
CA GLN A 799 -32.49 -1.61 36.07
C GLN A 799 -32.55 -1.38 34.56
N GLY A 800 -33.09 -0.24 34.13
CA GLY A 800 -33.15 0.07 32.72
C GLY A 800 -31.78 0.26 32.07
N TRP A 801 -30.82 0.83 32.79
CA TRP A 801 -29.43 0.96 32.35
C TRP A 801 -28.80 -0.42 32.12
N GLN A 802 -28.92 -1.33 33.09
CA GLN A 802 -28.42 -2.69 33.01
C GLN A 802 -29.08 -3.50 31.87
N ASP A 803 -30.39 -3.31 31.68
CA ASP A 803 -31.12 -3.93 30.57
C ASP A 803 -30.63 -3.41 29.21
N ALA A 804 -30.43 -2.09 29.08
CA ALA A 804 -29.95 -1.49 27.84
C ALA A 804 -28.51 -1.90 27.51
N LEU A 805 -27.62 -1.98 28.51
CA LEU A 805 -26.25 -2.46 28.34
C LEU A 805 -26.23 -3.90 27.82
N ARG A 806 -26.97 -4.79 28.47
CA ARG A 806 -27.08 -6.19 28.03
C ARG A 806 -27.63 -6.30 26.61
N GLU A 807 -28.67 -5.53 26.29
CA GLU A 807 -29.26 -5.55 24.96
C GLU A 807 -28.30 -5.05 23.87
N ALA A 808 -27.47 -4.04 24.17
CA ALA A 808 -26.41 -3.59 23.25
C ALA A 808 -25.38 -4.69 23.00
N LEU A 809 -24.93 -5.38 24.04
CA LEU A 809 -23.95 -6.49 23.89
C LEU A 809 -24.55 -7.72 23.19
N ASP A 810 -25.82 -8.03 23.45
CA ASP A 810 -26.54 -9.10 22.75
C ASP A 810 -26.71 -8.76 21.26
N HIS A 811 -26.95 -7.48 20.93
CA HIS A 811 -27.10 -7.01 19.55
C HIS A 811 -25.76 -6.93 18.81
N GLU A 812 -24.68 -6.51 19.47
CA GLU A 812 -23.30 -6.63 18.98
C GLU A 812 -23.01 -8.06 18.51
N ALA A 813 -23.28 -9.04 19.38
CA ALA A 813 -23.07 -10.44 19.11
C ALA A 813 -23.95 -10.94 17.94
N PHE A 814 -25.18 -10.43 17.82
CA PHE A 814 -26.07 -10.74 16.70
C PHE A 814 -25.55 -10.19 15.35
N LEU A 815 -24.92 -9.01 15.34
CA LEU A 815 -24.44 -8.37 14.11
C LEU A 815 -23.27 -9.15 13.48
N GLU A 816 -22.41 -9.78 14.28
CA GLU A 816 -21.21 -10.50 13.84
C GLU A 816 -20.29 -9.64 12.94
N LYS A 817 -20.13 -8.35 13.29
CA LYS A 817 -19.33 -7.37 12.53
C LYS A 817 -18.15 -6.85 13.36
N PRO A 818 -16.95 -7.45 13.24
CA PRO A 818 -15.78 -7.09 14.07
C PRO A 818 -15.42 -5.60 14.01
N PHE A 819 -15.63 -4.93 12.87
CA PHE A 819 -15.32 -3.50 12.72
C PHE A 819 -16.20 -2.56 13.57
N LEU A 820 -17.35 -3.04 14.09
CA LEU A 820 -18.22 -2.28 14.99
C LEU A 820 -17.93 -2.53 16.46
N GLU A 821 -17.26 -3.64 16.80
CA GLU A 821 -17.05 -4.07 18.19
C GLU A 821 -16.35 -3.00 19.05
N PRO A 822 -15.27 -2.31 18.60
CA PRO A 822 -14.64 -1.28 19.42
C PRO A 822 -15.58 -0.12 19.75
N TYR A 823 -16.32 0.37 18.76
CA TYR A 823 -17.32 1.43 18.93
C TYR A 823 -18.35 1.07 20.00
N ILE A 824 -18.95 -0.12 19.85
CA ILE A 824 -20.03 -0.60 20.71
C ILE A 824 -19.55 -0.76 22.14
N ARG A 825 -18.39 -1.40 22.33
CA ARG A 825 -17.87 -1.69 23.67
C ARG A 825 -17.38 -0.45 24.39
N ILE A 826 -16.71 0.47 23.69
CA ILE A 826 -16.25 1.73 24.28
C ILE A 826 -17.44 2.55 24.80
N TYR A 827 -18.46 2.76 23.97
CA TYR A 827 -19.59 3.62 24.34
C TYR A 827 -20.57 2.95 25.32
N SER A 828 -20.81 1.64 25.19
CA SER A 828 -21.66 0.92 26.17
C SER A 828 -21.06 0.90 27.58
N HIS A 829 -19.73 0.89 27.71
CA HIS A 829 -19.04 0.87 29.00
C HIS A 829 -18.70 2.26 29.56
N ALA A 830 -18.76 3.32 28.75
CA ALA A 830 -18.48 4.68 29.19
C ALA A 830 -19.27 5.12 30.45
N PRO A 831 -20.57 4.81 30.62
CA PRO A 831 -21.34 5.21 31.81
C PRO A 831 -20.80 4.69 33.15
N PHE A 832 -20.05 3.59 33.16
CA PHE A 832 -19.40 3.10 34.39
C PHE A 832 -18.37 4.09 34.96
N THR A 833 -17.88 5.02 34.13
CA THR A 833 -16.87 6.03 34.51
C THR A 833 -17.49 7.32 35.04
N TYR A 834 -18.82 7.46 35.01
CA TYR A 834 -19.51 8.66 35.47
C TYR A 834 -19.46 8.83 36.98
N ALA A 835 -19.47 7.71 37.70
CA ALA A 835 -19.43 7.63 39.17
C ALA A 835 -18.57 6.45 39.63
N LEU A 836 -18.31 6.30 40.92
CA LEU A 836 -17.63 5.12 41.46
C LEU A 836 -18.52 3.89 41.26
N SER A 837 -18.03 2.92 40.49
CA SER A 837 -18.68 1.65 40.20
C SER A 837 -17.94 0.51 40.90
N GLU A 838 -18.69 -0.46 41.43
CA GLU A 838 -18.11 -1.72 41.95
C GLU A 838 -17.84 -2.73 40.82
N GLU A 839 -18.44 -2.53 39.64
CA GLU A 839 -18.21 -3.33 38.45
C GLU A 839 -16.98 -2.81 37.68
N PRO A 840 -15.99 -3.68 37.37
CA PRO A 840 -14.81 -3.27 36.61
C PRO A 840 -15.18 -3.03 35.15
N SER A 841 -14.98 -1.80 34.67
CA SER A 841 -15.17 -1.40 33.26
C SER A 841 -13.87 -1.24 32.48
N ARG A 842 -12.76 -1.02 33.21
CA ARG A 842 -11.44 -0.78 32.64
C ARG A 842 -10.93 -1.92 31.74
N PRO A 843 -10.99 -3.21 32.12
CA PRO A 843 -10.54 -4.29 31.23
C PRO A 843 -11.28 -4.33 29.88
N GLN A 844 -12.57 -3.99 29.88
CA GLN A 844 -13.41 -3.97 28.70
C GLN A 844 -13.05 -2.77 27.80
N LEU A 845 -12.83 -1.59 28.39
CA LEU A 845 -12.35 -0.41 27.69
C LEU A 845 -10.95 -0.63 27.09
N GLU A 846 -10.02 -1.24 27.84
CA GLU A 846 -8.67 -1.57 27.36
C GLU A 846 -8.71 -2.55 26.19
N ALA A 847 -9.49 -3.63 26.29
CA ALA A 847 -9.66 -4.62 25.23
C ALA A 847 -10.26 -3.99 23.96
N ALA A 848 -11.31 -3.18 24.09
CA ALA A 848 -11.95 -2.52 22.96
C ALA A 848 -11.03 -1.48 22.30
N THR A 849 -10.26 -0.74 23.11
CA THR A 849 -9.28 0.25 22.61
C THR A 849 -8.12 -0.43 21.89
N ALA A 850 -7.64 -1.57 22.41
CA ALA A 850 -6.62 -2.38 21.75
C ALA A 850 -7.12 -2.94 20.42
N LEU A 851 -8.35 -3.45 20.38
CA LEU A 851 -8.98 -3.94 19.15
C LEU A 851 -9.19 -2.81 18.13
N ALA A 852 -9.62 -1.61 18.54
CA ALA A 852 -9.64 -0.44 17.66
C ALA A 852 -8.26 -0.13 17.08
N GLY A 853 -7.23 -0.28 17.92
CA GLY A 853 -5.82 -0.27 17.53
C GLY A 853 -5.63 -1.24 16.39
N GLU A 854 -5.71 -2.56 16.64
CA GLU A 854 -5.54 -3.67 15.69
C GLU A 854 -6.33 -3.51 14.37
N LEU A 855 -7.54 -2.95 14.46
CA LEU A 855 -8.44 -2.66 13.34
C LEU A 855 -8.18 -1.32 12.65
N GLY A 856 -7.13 -0.60 13.04
CA GLY A 856 -6.65 0.59 12.34
C GLY A 856 -7.67 1.73 12.40
N GLN A 857 -8.41 1.83 13.50
CA GLN A 857 -9.46 2.81 13.73
C GLN A 857 -8.99 3.86 14.74
N PRO A 858 -8.15 4.84 14.33
CA PRO A 858 -7.55 5.81 15.25
C PRO A 858 -8.59 6.65 16.01
N PHE A 859 -9.75 6.87 15.39
CA PHE A 859 -10.89 7.53 16.03
C PHE A 859 -11.32 6.81 17.31
N TRP A 860 -11.51 5.49 17.25
CA TRP A 860 -11.95 4.69 18.40
C TRP A 860 -10.84 4.50 19.43
N VAL A 861 -9.56 4.50 19.03
CA VAL A 861 -8.43 4.52 19.96
C VAL A 861 -8.48 5.79 20.83
N ILE A 862 -8.68 6.95 20.20
CA ILE A 862 -8.77 8.23 20.93
C ILE A 862 -10.01 8.27 21.84
N ALA A 863 -11.17 7.82 21.35
CA ALA A 863 -12.38 7.73 22.15
C ALA A 863 -12.20 6.80 23.36
N GLY A 864 -11.59 5.63 23.17
CA GLY A 864 -11.28 4.69 24.25
C GLY A 864 -10.36 5.28 25.32
N ASN A 865 -9.30 5.98 24.88
CA ASN A 865 -8.37 6.66 25.79
C ASN A 865 -9.03 7.77 26.63
N LEU A 866 -10.02 8.51 26.08
CA LEU A 866 -10.80 9.49 26.85
C LEU A 866 -11.56 8.82 28.01
N TRP A 867 -12.22 7.68 27.73
CA TRP A 867 -12.97 6.94 28.75
C TRP A 867 -12.06 6.23 29.75
N LEU A 868 -10.89 5.75 29.34
CA LEU A 868 -9.86 5.22 30.25
C LEU A 868 -9.30 6.31 31.19
N ALA A 869 -9.10 7.53 30.70
CA ALA A 869 -8.71 8.66 31.55
C ALA A 869 -9.81 9.00 32.56
N GLN A 870 -11.08 8.94 32.16
CA GLN A 870 -12.23 9.13 33.03
C GLN A 870 -12.34 8.03 34.10
N ASP A 871 -12.16 6.76 33.74
CA ASP A 871 -12.09 5.64 34.68
C ASP A 871 -10.96 5.85 35.71
N LYS A 872 -9.77 6.23 35.23
CA LYS A 872 -8.60 6.50 36.08
C LYS A 872 -8.84 7.65 37.06
N LEU A 873 -9.55 8.70 36.64
CA LEU A 873 -9.95 9.79 37.54
C LEU A 873 -10.83 9.28 38.67
N ARG A 874 -11.81 8.41 38.38
CA ARG A 874 -12.70 7.86 39.42
C ARG A 874 -11.99 6.88 40.33
N ASN A 875 -11.20 5.96 39.79
CA ASN A 875 -10.63 4.85 40.57
C ASN A 875 -9.25 5.14 41.18
N SER A 876 -8.47 6.07 40.60
CA SER A 876 -7.11 6.39 41.03
C SER A 876 -6.91 7.86 41.40
N GLY A 877 -7.93 8.70 41.18
CA GLY A 877 -7.95 10.10 41.58
C GLY A 877 -7.33 11.09 40.57
N PRO A 878 -7.50 12.41 40.81
CA PRO A 878 -7.20 13.45 39.83
C PRO A 878 -5.70 13.61 39.50
N GLN A 879 -4.81 13.26 40.43
CA GLN A 879 -3.36 13.31 40.20
C GLN A 879 -2.90 12.23 39.22
N ALA A 880 -3.42 11.00 39.35
CA ALA A 880 -3.04 9.89 38.49
C ALA A 880 -3.59 10.05 37.06
N ALA A 881 -4.74 10.70 36.91
CA ALA A 881 -5.44 10.86 35.63
C ALA A 881 -4.99 12.05 34.78
N LEU A 882 -4.27 13.03 35.35
CA LEU A 882 -3.97 14.30 34.68
C LEU A 882 -3.23 14.12 33.34
N ALA A 883 -2.17 13.31 33.31
CA ALA A 883 -1.37 13.11 32.10
C ALA A 883 -2.18 12.41 30.99
N ASP A 884 -2.98 11.41 31.37
CA ASP A 884 -3.82 10.66 30.44
C ASP A 884 -4.90 11.55 29.83
N PHE A 885 -5.51 12.45 30.61
CA PHE A 885 -6.45 13.45 30.09
C PHE A 885 -5.77 14.47 29.17
N GLU A 886 -4.59 14.98 29.54
CA GLU A 886 -3.84 15.92 28.70
C GLU A 886 -3.54 15.29 27.33
N ALA A 887 -3.11 14.02 27.30
CA ALA A 887 -2.87 13.27 26.07
C ALA A 887 -4.16 12.97 25.28
N ALA A 888 -5.22 12.52 25.95
CA ALA A 888 -6.48 12.15 25.30
C ALA A 888 -7.21 13.37 24.72
N ILE A 889 -7.22 14.51 25.42
CA ILE A 889 -7.78 15.78 24.91
C ILE A 889 -6.97 16.30 23.72
N ALA A 890 -5.64 16.21 23.76
CA ALA A 890 -4.80 16.59 22.62
C ALA A 890 -5.08 15.72 21.39
N GLY A 891 -5.25 14.41 21.59
CA GLY A 891 -5.67 13.48 20.53
C GLY A 891 -7.04 13.83 19.97
N MET A 892 -8.01 14.09 20.86
CA MET A 892 -9.37 14.51 20.51
C MET A 892 -9.38 15.78 19.65
N ASP A 893 -8.61 16.80 20.03
CA ASP A 893 -8.48 18.04 19.27
C ASP A 893 -7.75 17.82 17.92
N GLY A 894 -6.75 16.93 17.87
CA GLY A 894 -6.00 16.60 16.67
C GLY A 894 -6.83 15.94 15.56
N ILE A 895 -7.85 15.16 15.92
CA ILE A 895 -8.77 14.51 14.95
C ILE A 895 -10.09 15.25 14.77
N GLY A 896 -10.28 16.36 15.48
CA GLY A 896 -11.51 17.14 15.39
C GLY A 896 -12.73 16.53 16.06
N LEU A 897 -12.56 15.60 17.00
CA LEU A 897 -13.66 15.05 17.78
C LEU A 897 -14.14 16.11 18.78
N ARG A 898 -15.40 16.54 18.69
CA ARG A 898 -15.99 17.56 19.58
C ARG A 898 -17.17 17.05 20.41
N LEU A 899 -17.75 15.92 20.03
CA LEU A 899 -18.80 15.24 20.80
C LEU A 899 -18.26 14.81 22.18
N GLY A 900 -18.95 15.21 23.26
CA GLY A 900 -18.54 14.94 24.65
C GLY A 900 -17.39 15.79 25.15
N ARG A 901 -16.86 16.73 24.35
CA ARG A 901 -15.68 17.53 24.70
C ARG A 901 -15.92 18.41 25.91
N ALA A 902 -17.11 18.99 26.06
CA ALA A 902 -17.41 19.85 27.20
C ALA A 902 -17.24 19.09 28.54
N TYR A 903 -17.63 17.82 28.56
CA TYR A 903 -17.51 16.95 29.73
C TYR A 903 -16.06 16.56 30.03
N HIS A 904 -15.34 16.03 29.03
CA HIS A 904 -13.95 15.59 29.24
C HIS A 904 -13.03 16.77 29.58
N LEU A 905 -13.25 17.94 28.99
CA LEU A 905 -12.49 19.15 29.31
C LEU A 905 -12.78 19.65 30.74
N ALA A 906 -14.02 19.53 31.21
CA ALA A 906 -14.36 19.85 32.61
C ALA A 906 -13.70 18.87 33.60
N SER A 907 -13.60 17.57 33.25
CA SER A 907 -12.84 16.58 34.02
C SER A 907 -11.35 16.92 34.06
N LEU A 908 -10.75 17.33 32.93
CA LEU A 908 -9.37 17.82 32.88
C LEU A 908 -9.19 19.08 33.74
N ALA A 909 -10.14 20.02 33.69
CA ALA A 909 -10.13 21.22 34.51
C ALA A 909 -10.12 20.87 36.01
N TYR A 910 -10.97 19.93 36.42
CA TYR A 910 -10.97 19.41 37.80
C TYR A 910 -9.63 18.78 38.19
N CYS A 911 -9.03 17.98 37.30
CA CYS A 911 -7.70 17.42 37.52
C CYS A 911 -6.65 18.53 37.68
N ARG A 912 -6.64 19.55 36.83
CA ARG A 912 -5.71 20.68 36.92
C ARG A 912 -5.87 21.44 38.24
N ALA A 913 -7.11 21.73 38.66
CA ALA A 913 -7.38 22.40 39.92
C ALA A 913 -6.83 21.62 41.13
N ARG A 914 -7.07 20.31 41.18
CA ARG A 914 -6.59 19.42 42.25
C ARG A 914 -5.06 19.26 42.28
N ASN A 915 -4.40 19.49 41.15
CA ASN A 915 -2.94 19.45 41.01
C ASN A 915 -2.28 20.84 41.12
N GLY A 916 -2.97 21.85 41.63
CA GLY A 916 -2.39 23.18 41.85
C GLY A 916 -2.09 23.96 40.57
N LYS A 917 -2.82 23.69 39.48
CA LYS A 917 -2.76 24.43 38.20
C LYS A 917 -4.06 25.26 37.99
N PRO A 918 -4.35 26.28 38.82
CA PRO A 918 -5.66 26.97 38.82
C PRO A 918 -5.94 27.73 37.51
N ALA A 919 -4.96 28.43 36.94
CA ALA A 919 -5.18 29.21 35.71
C ALA A 919 -5.63 28.33 34.52
N GLY A 920 -4.95 27.18 34.32
CA GLY A 920 -5.32 26.23 33.28
C GLY A 920 -6.59 25.43 33.59
N ALA A 921 -7.05 25.42 34.84
CA ALA A 921 -8.35 24.87 35.22
C ALA A 921 -9.49 25.85 34.92
N GLU A 922 -9.31 27.13 35.26
CA GLU A 922 -10.27 28.21 34.97
C GLU A 922 -10.51 28.38 33.46
N GLU A 923 -9.44 28.37 32.66
CA GLU A 923 -9.53 28.41 31.19
C GLU A 923 -10.34 27.22 30.66
N ALA A 924 -9.97 26.00 31.08
CA ALA A 924 -10.62 24.78 30.60
C ALA A 924 -12.10 24.69 31.01
N ILE A 925 -12.47 25.06 32.25
CA ILE A 925 -13.88 25.04 32.68
C ILE A 925 -14.69 26.16 32.01
N SER A 926 -14.10 27.32 31.76
CA SER A 926 -14.73 28.41 31.01
C SER A 926 -15.04 27.98 29.58
N ASP A 927 -14.11 27.31 28.91
CA ASP A 927 -14.32 26.75 27.57
C ASP A 927 -15.43 25.69 27.57
N SER A 928 -15.45 24.79 28.54
CA SER A 928 -16.53 23.81 28.71
C SER A 928 -17.90 24.48 28.86
N LEU A 929 -18.02 25.50 29.71
CA LEU A 929 -19.26 26.24 29.91
C LEU A 929 -19.69 27.00 28.64
N SER A 930 -18.73 27.60 27.92
CA SER A 930 -19.01 28.28 26.65
C SER A 930 -19.56 27.32 25.58
N MET A 931 -19.07 26.08 25.54
CA MET A 931 -19.62 25.05 24.66
C MET A 931 -21.07 24.69 25.01
N LEU A 932 -21.37 24.53 26.29
CA LEU A 932 -22.75 24.28 26.76
C LEU A 932 -23.69 25.45 26.42
N ASP A 933 -23.24 26.69 26.59
CA ASP A 933 -24.02 27.89 26.24
C ASP A 933 -24.32 27.96 24.73
N GLN A 934 -23.49 27.31 23.88
CA GLN A 934 -23.70 27.15 22.44
C GLN A 934 -24.59 25.95 22.09
N GLY A 935 -25.06 25.18 23.08
CA GLY A 935 -25.94 24.02 22.90
C GLY A 935 -25.23 22.68 22.74
N ALA A 936 -23.89 22.66 22.79
CA ALA A 936 -23.12 21.42 22.70
C ALA A 936 -23.25 20.59 23.98
N ASP A 937 -23.32 19.26 23.87
CA ASP A 937 -23.13 18.33 25.00
C ASP A 937 -24.06 18.53 26.23
N LEU A 938 -25.28 19.06 26.04
CA LEU A 938 -26.17 19.44 27.14
C LEU A 938 -26.53 18.29 28.09
N ILE A 939 -26.44 17.03 27.67
CA ILE A 939 -26.58 15.84 28.53
C ILE A 939 -25.63 15.85 29.74
N TYR A 940 -24.48 16.52 29.63
CA TYR A 940 -23.48 16.64 30.68
C TYR A 940 -23.57 17.94 31.48
N SER A 941 -24.50 18.83 31.13
CA SER A 941 -24.52 20.22 31.63
C SER A 941 -24.59 20.30 33.15
N ALA A 942 -25.42 19.49 33.79
CA ALA A 942 -25.53 19.43 35.25
C ALA A 942 -24.20 19.02 35.92
N GLU A 943 -23.51 18.02 35.37
CA GLU A 943 -22.23 17.54 35.92
C GLU A 943 -21.10 18.55 35.68
N VAL A 944 -21.06 19.22 34.53
CA VAL A 944 -20.09 20.29 34.25
C VAL A 944 -20.27 21.47 35.22
N HIS A 945 -21.51 21.90 35.48
CA HIS A 945 -21.79 22.93 36.48
C HIS A 945 -21.43 22.48 37.91
N ARG A 946 -21.63 21.20 38.24
CA ARG A 946 -21.17 20.63 39.53
C ARG A 946 -19.65 20.67 39.65
N LEU A 947 -18.92 20.30 38.59
CA LEU A 947 -17.45 20.38 38.55
C LEU A 947 -16.95 21.83 38.62
N SER A 948 -17.67 22.78 38.00
CA SER A 948 -17.38 24.22 38.14
C SER A 948 -17.46 24.68 39.59
N ALA A 949 -18.44 24.19 40.37
CA ALA A 949 -18.54 24.49 41.80
C ALA A 949 -17.33 23.93 42.58
N GLU A 950 -16.92 22.69 42.31
CA GLU A 950 -15.75 22.07 42.93
C GLU A 950 -14.46 22.83 42.61
N ILE A 951 -14.25 23.19 41.34
CA ILE A 951 -13.08 23.95 40.88
C ILE A 951 -13.04 25.32 41.58
N SER A 952 -14.19 26.01 41.67
CA SER A 952 -14.29 27.28 42.39
C SER A 952 -13.93 27.15 43.87
N LEU A 953 -14.38 26.09 44.55
CA LEU A 953 -14.06 25.83 45.95
C LEU A 953 -12.58 25.46 46.16
N LEU A 954 -11.95 24.82 45.19
CA LEU A 954 -10.51 24.52 45.23
C LEU A 954 -9.66 25.78 45.03
N ALA A 955 -10.13 26.71 44.19
CA ALA A 955 -9.46 28.00 43.95
C ALA A 955 -9.60 28.94 45.16
N ASP A 956 -10.81 29.07 45.70
CA ASP A 956 -11.10 29.85 46.91
C ASP A 956 -12.11 29.10 47.82
N PRO A 957 -11.64 28.44 48.89
CA PRO A 957 -12.51 27.75 49.85
C PRO A 957 -13.52 28.68 50.55
N GLY A 958 -13.30 30.00 50.52
CA GLY A 958 -14.21 31.01 51.05
C GLY A 958 -15.36 31.36 50.10
N ASN A 959 -15.27 31.04 48.81
CA ASN A 959 -16.28 31.34 47.79
C ASN A 959 -17.47 30.37 47.82
N LEU A 960 -18.08 30.25 49.00
CA LEU A 960 -19.23 29.37 49.21
C LEU A 960 -20.48 29.85 48.47
N ASP A 961 -20.64 31.16 48.28
CA ASP A 961 -21.81 31.71 47.61
C ASP A 961 -21.76 31.46 46.10
N GLY A 962 -20.61 31.69 45.45
CA GLY A 962 -20.42 31.35 44.04
C GLY A 962 -20.52 29.85 43.76
N ALA A 963 -19.99 29.01 44.65
CA ALA A 963 -20.17 27.56 44.56
C ALA A 963 -21.65 27.15 44.74
N THR A 964 -22.39 27.81 45.61
CA THR A 964 -23.83 27.59 45.80
C THR A 964 -24.60 27.92 44.52
N GLU A 965 -24.31 29.06 43.88
CA GLU A 965 -24.94 29.45 42.61
C GLU A 965 -24.69 28.42 41.51
N CYS A 966 -23.45 27.91 41.39
CA CYS A 966 -23.12 26.85 40.44
C CYS A 966 -23.90 25.56 40.72
N LEU A 967 -24.02 25.14 41.98
CA LEU A 967 -24.76 23.94 42.39
C LEU A 967 -26.28 24.10 42.23
N ASP A 968 -26.83 25.29 42.42
CA ASP A 968 -28.24 25.57 42.18
C ASP A 968 -28.57 25.55 40.69
N ARG A 969 -27.68 26.08 39.84
CA ARG A 969 -27.80 25.94 38.38
C ARG A 969 -27.68 24.48 37.95
N ALA A 970 -26.73 23.73 38.48
CA ALA A 970 -26.59 22.30 38.22
C ALA A 970 -27.86 21.51 38.58
N ASP A 971 -28.44 21.77 39.76
CA ASP A 971 -29.63 21.08 40.24
C ASP A 971 -30.89 21.46 39.43
N ALA A 972 -31.03 22.72 39.03
CA ALA A 972 -32.11 23.17 38.16
C ALA A 972 -32.07 22.43 36.81
N ILE A 973 -30.89 22.34 36.18
CA ILE A 973 -30.69 21.63 34.92
C ILE A 973 -30.96 20.14 35.09
N ALA A 974 -30.43 19.51 36.16
CA ALA A 974 -30.65 18.09 36.41
C ALA A 974 -32.14 17.76 36.58
N ARG A 975 -32.91 18.62 37.26
CA ARG A 975 -34.37 18.45 37.41
C ARG A 975 -35.11 18.63 36.09
N GLU A 976 -34.74 19.61 35.29
CA GLU A 976 -35.33 19.85 33.96
C GLU A 976 -35.12 18.65 33.04
N GLN A 977 -33.93 18.06 33.06
CA GLN A 977 -33.57 16.90 32.22
C GLN A 977 -34.06 15.56 32.78
N GLY A 978 -34.56 15.51 34.02
CA GLY A 978 -34.85 14.25 34.72
C GLY A 978 -33.59 13.44 35.08
N ALA A 979 -32.43 14.10 35.20
CA ALA A 979 -31.12 13.50 35.42
C ALA A 979 -30.85 13.20 36.91
N LEU A 980 -31.60 12.26 37.49
CA LEU A 980 -31.51 11.94 38.93
C LEU A 980 -30.13 11.41 39.35
N GLY A 981 -29.38 10.78 38.45
CA GLY A 981 -27.99 10.39 38.69
C GLY A 981 -27.10 11.59 38.95
N TRP A 982 -27.25 12.67 38.16
CA TRP A 982 -26.55 13.93 38.39
C TRP A 982 -27.04 14.63 39.67
N SER A 983 -28.34 14.65 39.93
CA SER A 983 -28.88 15.20 41.19
C SER A 983 -28.28 14.55 42.43
N ALA A 984 -28.04 13.23 42.42
CA ALA A 984 -27.36 12.53 43.51
C ALA A 984 -25.92 13.04 43.71
N LEU A 985 -25.12 13.15 42.65
CA LEU A 985 -23.74 13.66 42.75
C LEU A 985 -23.68 15.13 43.21
N ILE A 986 -24.61 15.95 42.73
CA ILE A 986 -24.78 17.35 43.16
C ILE A 986 -25.09 17.41 44.66
N ALA A 987 -25.99 16.56 45.16
CA ALA A 987 -26.30 16.49 46.58
C ALA A 987 -25.08 16.10 47.41
N GLY A 988 -24.26 15.15 46.96
CA GLY A 988 -23.00 14.80 47.64
C GLY A 988 -22.02 15.98 47.75
N THR A 989 -21.88 16.75 46.66
CA THR A 989 -21.05 17.97 46.65
C THR A 989 -21.60 19.05 47.59
N ARG A 990 -22.92 19.27 47.55
CA ARG A 990 -23.63 20.21 48.42
C ARG A 990 -23.51 19.84 49.90
N ALA A 991 -23.56 18.56 50.23
CA ALA A 991 -23.37 18.07 51.59
C ALA A 991 -21.94 18.34 52.11
N ARG A 992 -20.91 18.13 51.28
CA ARG A 992 -19.53 18.51 51.64
C ARG A 992 -19.40 20.00 51.91
N MET A 993 -19.97 20.84 51.04
CA MET A 993 -19.98 22.28 51.24
C MET A 993 -20.75 22.68 52.52
N MET A 994 -21.92 22.09 52.77
CA MET A 994 -22.73 22.33 53.96
C MET A 994 -22.00 21.95 55.25
N ALA A 995 -21.23 20.86 55.24
CA ALA A 995 -20.45 20.43 56.40
C ALA A 995 -19.44 21.49 56.88
N THR A 996 -18.96 22.37 56.00
CA THR A 996 -18.09 23.49 56.38
C THR A 996 -18.82 24.57 57.20
N ARG A 997 -20.14 24.70 57.03
CA ARG A 997 -20.98 25.71 57.73
C ARG A 997 -21.69 25.14 58.95
N THR A 998 -22.25 23.93 58.84
CA THR A 998 -23.15 23.36 59.87
C THR A 998 -22.57 22.16 60.61
N GLY A 999 -21.37 21.69 60.23
CA GLY A 999 -20.78 20.46 60.74
C GLY A 999 -21.22 19.20 59.98
N ARG A 1000 -20.38 18.17 60.06
CA ARG A 1000 -20.49 16.92 59.28
C ARG A 1000 -21.77 16.14 59.58
N GLU A 1001 -22.14 15.96 60.85
CA GLU A 1001 -23.29 15.15 61.25
C GLU A 1001 -24.60 15.68 60.64
N THR A 1002 -24.84 16.99 60.74
CA THR A 1002 -26.02 17.65 60.14
C THR A 1002 -26.03 17.52 58.62
N ALA A 1003 -24.87 17.64 57.96
CA ALA A 1003 -24.77 17.49 56.52
C ALA A 1003 -24.96 16.04 56.06
N GLU A 1004 -24.48 15.05 56.82
CA GLU A 1004 -24.70 13.62 56.56
C GLU A 1004 -26.18 13.25 56.71
N THR A 1005 -26.86 13.73 57.75
CA THR A 1005 -28.31 13.51 57.92
C THR A 1005 -29.08 14.14 56.76
N TRP A 1006 -28.78 15.39 56.40
CA TRP A 1006 -29.41 16.06 55.27
C TRP A 1006 -29.21 15.28 53.96
N LEU A 1007 -27.99 14.80 53.70
CA LEU A 1007 -27.67 14.04 52.49
C LEU A 1007 -28.48 12.74 52.42
N GLN A 1008 -28.57 12.00 53.53
CA GLN A 1008 -29.33 10.74 53.59
C GLN A 1008 -30.83 10.99 53.32
N GLU A 1009 -31.41 12.00 53.95
CA GLU A 1009 -32.81 12.38 53.72
C GLU A 1009 -33.05 12.84 52.28
N HIS A 1010 -32.13 13.64 51.74
CA HIS A 1010 -32.24 14.17 50.39
C HIS A 1010 -32.11 13.07 49.32
N LEU A 1011 -31.13 12.18 49.45
CA LEU A 1011 -30.97 11.02 48.55
C LEU A 1011 -32.20 10.11 48.62
N ALA A 1012 -32.76 9.87 49.81
CA ALA A 1012 -33.98 9.08 49.96
C ALA A 1012 -35.19 9.74 49.27
N ALA A 1013 -35.27 11.07 49.25
CA ALA A 1013 -36.37 11.81 48.62
C ALA A 1013 -36.33 11.77 47.08
N ILE A 1014 -35.15 11.75 46.48
CA ILE A 1014 -34.97 11.75 45.01
C ILE A 1014 -34.73 10.35 44.42
N SER A 1015 -34.59 9.32 45.26
CA SER A 1015 -34.24 7.96 44.85
C SER A 1015 -35.40 7.24 44.15
N PRO A 1016 -35.28 6.88 42.86
CA PRO A 1016 -36.24 5.99 42.20
C PRO A 1016 -36.14 4.54 42.76
N ARG A 1017 -37.08 3.67 42.38
CA ARG A 1017 -37.01 2.25 42.77
C ARG A 1017 -35.71 1.62 42.28
N GLY A 1018 -34.87 1.16 43.21
CA GLY A 1018 -33.59 0.52 42.91
C GLY A 1018 -32.36 1.44 42.97
N ALA A 1019 -32.53 2.75 43.24
CA ALA A 1019 -31.41 3.69 43.25
C ALA A 1019 -30.36 3.42 44.34
N SER A 1020 -30.67 2.62 45.36
CA SER A 1020 -29.65 2.19 46.34
C SER A 1020 -28.52 1.35 45.75
N ARG A 1021 -28.69 0.82 44.54
CA ARG A 1021 -27.65 0.10 43.78
C ARG A 1021 -27.00 0.96 42.69
N HIS A 1022 -27.55 2.14 42.41
CA HIS A 1022 -27.07 2.98 41.33
C HIS A 1022 -25.70 3.60 41.69
N PRO A 1023 -24.67 3.49 40.83
CA PRO A 1023 -23.32 3.99 41.12
C PRO A 1023 -23.26 5.46 41.55
N ALA A 1024 -24.05 6.33 40.92
CA ALA A 1024 -24.13 7.74 41.30
C ALA A 1024 -24.65 7.97 42.74
N PHE A 1025 -25.67 7.22 43.17
CA PHE A 1025 -26.21 7.32 44.53
C PHE A 1025 -25.25 6.74 45.57
N LEU A 1026 -24.58 5.63 45.24
CA LEU A 1026 -23.54 5.05 46.08
C LEU A 1026 -22.35 5.99 46.25
N THR A 1027 -21.93 6.64 45.15
CA THR A 1027 -20.87 7.65 45.15
C THR A 1027 -21.25 8.84 46.00
N ALA A 1028 -22.48 9.36 45.84
CA ALA A 1028 -22.98 10.46 46.65
C ALA A 1028 -23.01 10.10 48.15
N ALA A 1029 -23.48 8.90 48.51
CA ALA A 1029 -23.50 8.44 49.89
C ALA A 1029 -22.10 8.33 50.53
N ARG A 1030 -21.05 8.17 49.71
CA ARG A 1030 -19.64 8.14 50.13
C ARG A 1030 -18.98 9.54 50.16
N ALA A 1031 -19.75 10.62 50.07
CA ALA A 1031 -19.24 12.00 49.99
C ALA A 1031 -18.25 12.41 51.09
N PHE A 1032 -18.22 11.70 52.23
CA PHE A 1032 -17.36 11.98 53.38
C PHE A 1032 -16.32 10.89 53.71
N THR A 1033 -16.22 9.83 52.91
CA THR A 1033 -15.39 8.65 53.20
C THR A 1033 -14.25 8.42 52.22
N ASP A 1034 -14.28 9.01 51.03
CA ASP A 1034 -13.21 8.92 50.01
C ASP A 1034 -12.97 10.29 49.34
N PRO A 1035 -11.78 10.57 48.79
CA PRO A 1035 -11.54 11.76 48.00
C PRO A 1035 -12.18 11.56 46.61
N ILE A 1036 -13.44 11.97 46.45
CA ILE A 1036 -14.07 12.06 45.12
C ILE A 1036 -13.37 13.14 44.28
#